data_AF-Q38BN4-F1
#
_entry.id   AF-Q38BN4-F1
#
_cell.length_a   1.000
_cell.length_b   1.000
_cell.length_c   1.000
_cell.angle_alpha   90.00
_cell.angle_beta   90.00
_cell.angle_gamma   90.00
#
_symmetry.space_group_name_H-M   'P 1'
#
loop_
_entity.id
_entity.type
_entity.pdbx_description
1 polymer ?
#
loop_
_entity_poly.entity_id
_entity_poly.type
_entity_poly.pdbx_seq_one_letter_code
_entity_poly.pdbx_strand_id
1 'polypeptide(L)'
;MLSTKQLLLRATSALVAGSSGVARDSPSLVGDPCDSVSPMRVVWGRFFKSLAPPAPSVVSCQKRFTSHGADGISSASIVVTDPEAAAKKRDRMARELLSSNSGLCQEDEPTIINLKGLEHTIPYRLAVVLCNSRSTGEFEAKAAEILRKAFHMVDYSLNCFNPESELSRVNSLPVGEKHQMSEDLRHVMECTISVHHSSGMGFDPAAGPIISRLRGAMRDHNDMSDISVTEAEVELFSLAQSFDVDLEEGTIARKHSEARLDLGGVNKGYTVDYVVDHLRAAGMPNVLFEWGGDIRASGRNIKGNLWAVAIKRPPSVEEVIRRAKGKMLKMGEEEQEEKDDDSPSLLHVVELDDEALCTSGDYENVLYHPKHGVAGSIFDWQRRGLLSPEEGALAQVSVKCYSAMYADALATVCLVKRDAVRIRYLLEGWRYVRSRVTNYFAYTRQGERLAHMHEIAQETRELREIRIAGSLPSRIVIVGGGLAGLSAAIEAASCGAQVILMEKEGRIGGNSAKATSGINGWGTRTQAKSDILDGGKYFERDTFLSGVGGTTDPALVKVLSVKSGDAIGWLTSLGVPLSVLSQLGGHSFKRTHRAPDKTDGTPLPIGHTIMRTLEDHIRNNLSERVTIMTHVSVTELLHETDTTPDGASEVRVTGVRYRDLSDVDGQPSKLLADAVVLATGGFSNDREENSLLCKYAPHLASFPTTNGPWATGDGVKLATSVGAKLVDMDKVQLHPTGLIDPKDPANTTKILGPEALRGSGGILLNKQGKRFVNELDLRSVVSKAINTQGNEYPGSGGCYFAYCVLNEDATNLFGGGALGFYGKKLGLFQRAETVEELAKLIGCDEGELRDTLEKYETCSKAKVACPVTGKVVFPCVVGTRGPYNVAFVTPSIHYTMGGCLISPAAEVLQEYKGLNILENHRPIRCLFGAGEVTGGVHGGNRLGGNSLLECVVFGKIAGDRAATILQKREIALSKTSWTSVVVRESRSGEQFGTGSRVLRFNLPGALQRTGLNLGEFVAIRGEWDGQQLVGYFSPITLPEDLGTISLLVRADKGTLKEWICALRPGDSVEIKACGGLRIDQDPVKKCLLFRNRPITRFALVAAGTGVAPMLQVIRAALKKPYVDTLESIRLIYAAEEYDTLTYRSILQRFAEEFPDKFVCNFVLNNPPEGWTGGVGFVNKKSLQKVLQPPSSEPLIVVCGPPVMQRDVKNELLSMGYDKELVHTVDGESGTL
;
A
#
# COMPACT_ATOMS: atom_id res chain seq x y z
N MET A 1 21.26 25.22 11.02
CA MET A 1 20.51 26.32 11.66
C MET A 1 19.47 25.72 12.60
N LEU A 2 19.43 26.25 13.83
CA LEU A 2 18.63 25.93 15.03
C LEU A 2 17.11 25.82 14.77
N SER A 3 16.23 25.22 15.59
CA SER A 3 16.28 24.33 16.76
C SER A 3 14.81 23.97 17.10
N THR A 4 14.53 22.69 17.34
CA THR A 4 13.29 22.16 17.91
C THR A 4 13.46 22.05 19.44
N LYS A 5 12.63 22.73 20.25
CA LYS A 5 12.43 22.41 21.68
C LYS A 5 11.26 23.19 22.32
N GLN A 6 10.58 22.49 23.23
CA GLN A 6 9.69 22.93 24.32
C GLN A 6 8.17 23.06 24.06
N LEU A 7 7.43 22.05 24.52
CA LEU A 7 6.11 22.18 25.14
C LEU A 7 5.93 21.00 26.12
N LEU A 8 6.21 21.25 27.40
CA LEU A 8 6.00 20.41 28.58
C LEU A 8 5.76 21.34 29.79
N LEU A 9 5.05 20.85 30.82
CA LEU A 9 4.60 21.49 32.10
C LEU A 9 3.15 22.03 32.05
N ARG A 10 2.30 21.94 33.08
CA ARG A 10 2.18 21.23 34.38
C ARG A 10 0.78 21.60 34.92
N ALA A 11 0.07 20.71 35.62
CA ALA A 11 -0.95 21.10 36.62
C ALA A 11 -1.31 19.94 37.57
N THR A 12 -0.60 19.92 38.70
CA THR A 12 -0.98 19.66 40.11
C THR A 12 -2.38 19.17 40.55
N SER A 13 -2.39 18.00 41.21
CA SER A 13 -2.75 17.68 42.62
C SER A 13 -3.82 18.46 43.42
N ALA A 14 -4.78 17.72 43.99
CA ALA A 14 -5.41 17.90 45.31
C ALA A 14 -5.99 16.53 45.76
N LEU A 15 -5.58 15.86 46.85
CA LEU A 15 -5.70 16.09 48.31
C LEU A 15 -6.96 15.45 48.95
N VAL A 16 -6.69 14.66 50.00
CA VAL A 16 -7.49 14.31 51.20
C VAL A 16 -8.08 12.90 51.30
N ALA A 17 -7.76 12.32 52.45
CA ALA A 17 -7.92 10.97 52.98
C ALA A 17 -9.14 10.82 53.93
N GLY A 18 -9.44 9.56 54.27
CA GLY A 18 -10.29 9.13 55.40
C GLY A 18 -10.62 7.63 55.24
N SER A 19 -9.88 6.71 55.88
CA SER A 19 -10.11 6.13 57.23
C SER A 19 -11.41 5.29 57.31
N SER A 20 -11.36 3.94 57.28
CA SER A 20 -11.01 2.98 58.34
C SER A 20 -12.25 2.33 59.00
N GLY A 21 -12.29 1.00 59.09
CA GLY A 21 -13.27 0.21 59.86
C GLY A 21 -13.46 -1.19 59.24
N VAL A 22 -12.67 -2.22 59.54
CA VAL A 22 -12.57 -3.06 60.76
C VAL A 22 -13.62 -4.19 60.81
N ALA A 23 -13.09 -5.42 60.92
CA ALA A 23 -13.66 -6.64 61.54
C ALA A 23 -14.72 -7.40 60.72
N ARG A 24 -14.85 -8.73 60.77
CA ARG A 24 -14.15 -9.86 61.40
C ARG A 24 -14.85 -11.15 60.92
N ASP A 25 -14.17 -12.28 61.10
CA ASP A 25 -14.71 -13.63 61.33
C ASP A 25 -15.15 -14.52 60.14
N SER A 26 -14.19 -15.36 59.75
CA SER A 26 -14.24 -16.82 59.48
C SER A 26 -15.43 -17.60 60.09
N PRO A 27 -15.90 -18.73 59.49
CA PRO A 27 -15.27 -20.02 59.78
C PRO A 27 -15.24 -21.09 58.65
N SER A 28 -14.27 -21.99 58.85
CA SER A 28 -13.95 -23.32 58.32
C SER A 28 -15.09 -24.32 58.04
N LEU A 29 -14.83 -25.24 57.08
CA LEU A 29 -14.86 -26.73 57.15
C LEU A 29 -15.02 -27.29 55.70
N VAL A 30 -13.97 -27.85 55.06
CA VAL A 30 -13.50 -29.26 55.07
C VAL A 30 -14.49 -30.24 54.43
N GLY A 31 -14.09 -30.86 53.29
CA GLY A 31 -14.72 -32.04 52.70
C GLY A 31 -14.32 -32.34 51.24
N ASP A 32 -13.26 -33.14 51.07
CA ASP A 32 -12.84 -33.95 49.89
C ASP A 32 -13.92 -34.99 49.43
N PRO A 33 -13.73 -35.85 48.39
CA PRO A 33 -13.14 -35.72 47.04
C PRO A 33 -13.94 -36.49 45.93
N CYS A 34 -13.36 -36.54 44.72
CA CYS A 34 -13.40 -37.61 43.69
C CYS A 34 -14.39 -37.57 42.48
N ASP A 35 -13.74 -37.35 41.32
CA ASP A 35 -13.70 -38.19 40.11
C ASP A 35 -14.51 -37.84 38.83
N SER A 36 -13.68 -37.58 37.80
CA SER A 36 -13.82 -37.87 36.36
C SER A 36 -14.55 -36.87 35.44
N VAL A 37 -13.78 -36.36 34.46
CA VAL A 37 -14.14 -35.28 33.51
C VAL A 37 -14.07 -35.84 32.08
N SER A 38 -15.10 -35.59 31.26
CA SER A 38 -15.13 -35.95 29.83
C SER A 38 -15.52 -34.75 28.94
N PRO A 39 -15.08 -34.66 27.66
CA PRO A 39 -15.09 -33.41 26.89
C PRO A 39 -16.18 -33.31 25.79
N MET A 40 -16.73 -32.10 25.64
CA MET A 40 -17.76 -31.66 24.68
C MET A 40 -17.49 -31.96 23.20
N ARG A 41 -18.54 -32.43 22.49
CA ARG A 41 -18.63 -32.61 21.03
C ARG A 41 -19.71 -31.70 20.41
N VAL A 42 -19.42 -31.15 19.24
CA VAL A 42 -20.40 -30.43 18.39
C VAL A 42 -21.10 -31.42 17.45
N VAL A 43 -22.44 -31.42 17.49
CA VAL A 43 -23.36 -32.21 16.66
C VAL A 43 -23.81 -31.42 15.44
N TRP A 44 -23.98 -32.14 14.32
CA TRP A 44 -24.46 -31.64 13.04
C TRP A 44 -25.99 -31.74 12.91
N GLY A 45 -26.63 -30.61 12.63
CA GLY A 45 -27.83 -30.40 11.81
C GLY A 45 -29.11 -31.19 12.08
N ARG A 46 -30.20 -30.48 12.42
CA ARG A 46 -31.54 -30.63 11.77
C ARG A 46 -32.50 -29.49 12.16
N PHE A 47 -33.16 -28.96 11.12
CA PHE A 47 -34.23 -27.98 11.10
C PHE A 47 -35.43 -28.31 12.02
N PHE A 48 -36.04 -27.32 12.69
CA PHE A 48 -37.50 -27.08 12.69
C PHE A 48 -37.89 -25.69 13.25
N LYS A 49 -39.05 -25.22 12.79
CA LYS A 49 -39.71 -23.90 12.91
C LYS A 49 -40.32 -23.61 14.30
N SER A 50 -40.39 -22.33 14.71
CA SER A 50 -41.68 -21.61 14.93
C SER A 50 -41.50 -20.12 15.25
N LEU A 51 -42.42 -19.31 14.70
CA LEU A 51 -42.62 -17.86 14.88
C LEU A 51 -43.44 -17.53 16.14
N ALA A 52 -43.15 -16.41 16.83
CA ALA A 52 -44.12 -15.50 17.49
C ALA A 52 -43.44 -14.22 18.07
N PRO A 53 -44.15 -13.09 18.25
CA PRO A 53 -43.59 -11.71 18.16
C PRO A 53 -43.35 -11.00 19.52
N PRO A 54 -42.73 -9.78 19.51
CA PRO A 54 -42.19 -9.13 20.71
C PRO A 54 -43.14 -8.09 21.35
N ALA A 55 -42.96 -7.84 22.65
CA ALA A 55 -43.62 -6.77 23.41
C ALA A 55 -42.59 -5.85 24.12
N PRO A 56 -42.91 -4.57 24.38
CA PRO A 56 -41.92 -3.53 24.64
C PRO A 56 -41.87 -3.07 26.11
N SER A 57 -40.68 -2.77 26.64
CA SER A 57 -40.50 -1.84 27.77
C SER A 57 -39.03 -1.39 27.90
N VAL A 58 -38.74 -0.09 27.72
CA VAL A 58 -38.47 0.92 28.78
C VAL A 58 -36.98 1.02 29.21
N VAL A 59 -36.33 2.05 28.65
CA VAL A 59 -35.55 3.13 29.30
C VAL A 59 -34.35 2.82 30.23
N SER A 60 -33.24 3.46 29.83
CA SER A 60 -32.09 3.98 30.60
C SER A 60 -30.93 3.03 30.93
N CYS A 61 -29.77 3.29 30.32
CA CYS A 61 -28.65 4.00 30.97
C CYS A 61 -27.43 4.08 30.01
N GLN A 62 -27.25 5.19 29.28
CA GLN A 62 -25.94 5.53 28.70
C GLN A 62 -25.73 7.04 28.79
N LYS A 63 -25.08 7.46 29.88
CA LYS A 63 -24.53 8.80 30.07
C LYS A 63 -23.14 8.88 29.45
N ARG A 64 -22.85 10.06 28.88
CA ARG A 64 -21.55 10.62 28.43
C ARG A 64 -21.16 10.34 26.97
N PHE A 65 -21.65 11.19 26.08
CA PHE A 65 -20.87 12.06 25.17
C PHE A 65 -21.88 12.92 24.39
N THR A 66 -22.47 13.92 25.06
CA THR A 66 -23.32 14.93 24.41
C THR A 66 -22.48 16.15 24.11
N SER A 67 -22.10 16.35 22.85
CA SER A 67 -21.81 17.68 22.33
C SER A 67 -23.11 18.49 22.40
N HIS A 68 -23.16 19.50 23.27
CA HIS A 68 -24.28 20.43 23.38
C HIS A 68 -24.44 21.24 22.09
N GLY A 69 -25.53 20.98 21.38
CA GLY A 69 -26.08 21.82 20.32
C GLY A 69 -27.52 21.42 20.11
N ALA A 70 -28.46 22.22 20.64
CA ALA A 70 -29.88 22.10 20.31
C ALA A 70 -29.98 22.22 18.77
N ASP A 71 -30.62 21.22 18.15
CA ASP A 71 -30.73 20.99 16.71
C ASP A 71 -29.42 20.49 16.05
N GLY A 72 -28.89 19.39 16.59
CA GLY A 72 -27.65 18.70 16.17
C GLY A 72 -27.65 18.04 14.78
N ILE A 73 -28.34 18.59 13.77
CA ILE A 73 -28.10 18.25 12.37
C ILE A 73 -26.93 19.11 11.87
N SER A 74 -25.72 18.80 12.38
CA SER A 74 -24.49 19.13 11.66
C SER A 74 -24.54 18.43 10.30
N SER A 75 -24.12 19.13 9.25
CA SER A 75 -23.97 18.66 7.86
C SER A 75 -23.72 17.14 7.74
N ALA A 76 -24.84 16.44 7.61
CA ALA A 76 -25.07 15.04 7.30
C ALA A 76 -23.86 14.10 7.33
N SER A 77 -23.58 13.52 8.50
CA SER A 77 -23.04 12.18 8.62
C SER A 77 -24.08 11.35 9.37
N ILE A 78 -25.00 10.70 8.65
CA ILE A 78 -25.92 9.73 9.24
C ILE A 78 -25.23 8.36 9.13
N VAL A 79 -25.16 7.60 10.23
CA VAL A 79 -24.89 6.17 10.17
C VAL A 79 -26.15 5.52 9.58
N VAL A 80 -26.17 5.25 8.27
CA VAL A 80 -27.40 4.85 7.54
C VAL A 80 -27.70 3.35 7.60
N THR A 81 -26.79 2.51 8.11
CA THR A 81 -27.06 1.07 8.16
C THR A 81 -27.79 0.67 9.43
N ASP A 82 -28.91 -0.04 9.29
CA ASP A 82 -29.43 -0.93 10.34
C ASP A 82 -28.32 -1.92 10.73
N PRO A 83 -27.74 -1.80 11.95
CA PRO A 83 -26.62 -2.62 12.38
C PRO A 83 -26.96 -4.11 12.37
N GLU A 84 -28.23 -4.47 12.62
CA GLU A 84 -28.66 -5.86 12.76
C GLU A 84 -28.75 -6.56 11.40
N ALA A 85 -29.30 -5.87 10.39
CA ALA A 85 -29.34 -6.37 9.01
C ALA A 85 -27.93 -6.54 8.42
N ALA A 86 -27.02 -5.58 8.68
CA ALA A 86 -25.63 -5.67 8.27
C ALA A 86 -24.92 -6.87 8.92
N ALA A 87 -25.15 -7.09 10.22
CA ALA A 87 -24.59 -8.22 10.96
C ALA A 87 -25.06 -9.57 10.43
N LYS A 88 -26.37 -9.75 10.16
CA LYS A 88 -26.92 -10.99 9.58
C LYS A 88 -26.36 -11.28 8.18
N LYS A 89 -26.12 -10.24 7.37
CA LYS A 89 -25.48 -10.40 6.05
C LYS A 89 -24.03 -10.85 6.18
N ARG A 90 -23.25 -10.21 7.08
CA ARG A 90 -21.86 -10.60 7.35
C ARG A 90 -21.76 -12.03 7.87
N ASP A 91 -22.62 -12.43 8.80
CA ASP A 91 -22.63 -13.80 9.34
C ASP A 91 -22.85 -14.86 8.24
N ARG A 92 -23.76 -14.61 7.30
CA ARG A 92 -24.00 -15.51 6.16
C ARG A 92 -22.79 -15.63 5.23
N MET A 93 -22.22 -14.49 4.81
CA MET A 93 -21.03 -14.46 3.95
C MET A 93 -19.85 -15.12 4.65
N ALA A 94 -19.72 -14.90 5.95
CA ALA A 94 -18.71 -15.54 6.78
C ALA A 94 -18.84 -17.07 6.75
N ARG A 95 -20.04 -17.61 6.94
CA ARG A 95 -20.30 -19.07 6.89
C ARG A 95 -20.01 -19.67 5.52
N GLU A 96 -20.34 -18.97 4.44
CA GLU A 96 -20.01 -19.38 3.07
C GLU A 96 -18.50 -19.45 2.86
N LEU A 97 -17.74 -18.44 3.29
CA LEU A 97 -16.29 -18.36 3.12
C LEU A 97 -15.56 -19.40 3.99
N LEU A 98 -16.03 -19.66 5.21
CA LEU A 98 -15.49 -20.72 6.08
C LEU A 98 -15.74 -22.13 5.53
N SER A 99 -16.83 -22.34 4.78
CA SER A 99 -17.08 -23.61 4.08
C SER A 99 -15.99 -23.92 3.05
N SER A 100 -15.19 -22.91 2.63
CA SER A 100 -14.09 -23.12 1.69
C SER A 100 -12.91 -23.89 2.29
N ASN A 101 -12.74 -23.86 3.62
CA ASN A 101 -11.71 -24.63 4.31
C ASN A 101 -11.98 -26.15 4.30
N SER A 102 -13.21 -26.56 3.97
CA SER A 102 -13.70 -27.94 4.09
C SER A 102 -14.32 -28.46 2.77
N GLY A 103 -14.19 -29.76 2.50
CA GLY A 103 -14.76 -30.44 1.32
C GLY A 103 -14.75 -31.97 1.48
N LEU A 104 -15.62 -32.67 0.74
CA LEU A 104 -15.62 -34.15 0.66
C LEU A 104 -14.65 -34.60 -0.44
N CYS A 105 -13.74 -35.53 -0.13
CA CYS A 105 -12.74 -36.03 -1.08
C CYS A 105 -13.28 -37.18 -1.95
N GLN A 106 -12.95 -37.17 -3.24
CA GLN A 106 -12.88 -38.37 -4.10
C GLN A 106 -11.40 -38.78 -4.29
N GLU A 107 -11.13 -39.99 -4.79
CA GLU A 107 -9.83 -40.69 -4.69
C GLU A 107 -8.60 -39.98 -5.31
N ASP A 108 -8.79 -39.00 -6.20
CA ASP A 108 -7.69 -38.28 -6.89
C ASP A 108 -7.46 -36.82 -6.43
N GLU A 109 -8.12 -36.37 -5.35
CA GLU A 109 -8.02 -34.99 -4.83
C GLU A 109 -7.14 -34.85 -3.57
N PRO A 110 -6.67 -33.63 -3.23
CA PRO A 110 -5.91 -33.35 -2.01
C PRO A 110 -6.63 -33.86 -0.76
N THR A 111 -5.87 -34.45 0.17
CA THR A 111 -6.38 -35.02 1.44
C THR A 111 -6.14 -34.05 2.60
N ILE A 112 -7.01 -34.05 3.61
CA ILE A 112 -6.88 -33.19 4.81
C ILE A 112 -6.74 -34.03 6.09
N ILE A 113 -5.68 -33.78 6.85
CA ILE A 113 -5.48 -34.30 8.20
C ILE A 113 -6.11 -33.30 9.18
N ASN A 114 -6.94 -33.78 10.09
CA ASN A 114 -7.56 -32.95 11.13
C ASN A 114 -7.29 -33.54 12.52
N LEU A 115 -6.46 -32.86 13.32
CA LEU A 115 -6.23 -33.21 14.72
C LEU A 115 -6.92 -32.19 15.63
N LYS A 116 -7.49 -32.66 16.73
CA LYS A 116 -8.13 -31.83 17.74
C LYS A 116 -7.94 -32.46 19.11
N GLY A 117 -7.85 -31.63 20.15
CA GLY A 117 -7.69 -32.10 21.51
C GLY A 117 -7.77 -30.96 22.51
N LEU A 118 -7.42 -31.27 23.76
CA LEU A 118 -7.37 -30.34 24.87
C LEU A 118 -5.98 -30.45 25.50
N GLU A 119 -5.24 -29.35 25.55
CA GLU A 119 -3.91 -29.30 26.16
C GLU A 119 -3.86 -28.13 27.15
N HIS A 120 -3.37 -28.36 28.37
CA HIS A 120 -3.35 -27.35 29.45
C HIS A 120 -4.71 -26.67 29.70
N THR A 121 -5.81 -27.41 29.57
CA THR A 121 -7.21 -26.94 29.64
C THR A 121 -7.66 -26.03 28.48
N ILE A 122 -6.86 -25.91 27.42
CA ILE A 122 -7.12 -25.06 26.25
C ILE A 122 -7.32 -25.95 25.01
N PRO A 123 -8.42 -25.78 24.26
CA PRO A 123 -8.68 -26.56 23.06
C PRO A 123 -7.73 -26.18 21.93
N TYR A 124 -7.28 -27.18 21.17
CA TYR A 124 -6.50 -26.99 19.95
C TYR A 124 -7.15 -27.67 18.74
N ARG A 125 -6.88 -27.13 17.55
CA ARG A 125 -7.25 -27.69 16.24
C ARG A 125 -6.09 -27.51 15.26
N LEU A 126 -5.75 -28.59 14.55
CA LEU A 126 -4.77 -28.60 13.48
C LEU A 126 -5.41 -29.16 12.22
N ALA A 127 -5.31 -28.44 11.11
CA ALA A 127 -5.67 -28.89 9.79
C ALA A 127 -4.45 -28.84 8.86
N VAL A 128 -4.13 -29.92 8.16
CA VAL A 128 -3.01 -30.00 7.20
C VAL A 128 -3.51 -30.57 5.88
N VAL A 129 -3.27 -29.87 4.77
CA VAL A 129 -3.66 -30.30 3.42
C VAL A 129 -2.46 -30.91 2.70
N LEU A 130 -2.62 -32.13 2.21
CA LEU A 130 -1.62 -32.87 1.45
C LEU A 130 -2.03 -32.96 -0.01
N CYS A 131 -1.14 -32.56 -0.92
CA CYS A 131 -1.41 -32.62 -2.36
C CYS A 131 -1.39 -34.07 -2.92
N ASN A 132 -0.80 -35.02 -2.20
CA ASN A 132 -0.69 -36.42 -2.62
C ASN A 132 -1.26 -37.36 -1.54
N SER A 133 -2.20 -38.23 -1.92
CA SER A 133 -2.90 -39.14 -0.99
C SER A 133 -2.06 -40.35 -0.52
N ARG A 134 -0.98 -40.71 -1.23
CA ARG A 134 -0.23 -41.97 -1.02
C ARG A 134 0.50 -42.09 0.33
N SER A 135 0.63 -41.02 1.11
CA SER A 135 1.42 -40.99 2.35
C SER A 135 0.71 -40.33 3.54
N THR A 136 -0.62 -40.20 3.50
CA THR A 136 -1.41 -39.51 4.54
C THR A 136 -1.12 -40.01 5.98
N GLY A 137 -1.02 -41.32 6.20
CA GLY A 137 -0.77 -41.88 7.53
C GLY A 137 0.61 -41.55 8.12
N GLU A 138 1.65 -41.46 7.28
CA GLU A 138 3.00 -41.06 7.71
C GLU A 138 3.03 -39.57 8.09
N PHE A 139 2.41 -38.72 7.27
CA PHE A 139 2.29 -37.29 7.56
C PHE A 139 1.43 -37.00 8.79
N GLU A 140 0.35 -37.76 9.01
CA GLU A 140 -0.50 -37.63 10.22
C GLU A 140 0.29 -37.98 11.49
N ALA A 141 1.02 -39.09 11.48
CA ALA A 141 1.88 -39.46 12.60
C ALA A 141 2.97 -38.41 12.85
N LYS A 142 3.54 -37.85 11.79
CA LYS A 142 4.55 -36.78 11.90
C LYS A 142 3.97 -35.48 12.46
N ALA A 143 2.77 -35.10 12.03
CA ALA A 143 2.07 -33.93 12.55
C ALA A 143 1.74 -34.09 14.04
N ALA A 144 1.28 -35.27 14.46
CA ALA A 144 1.03 -35.58 15.87
C ALA A 144 2.33 -35.55 16.71
N GLU A 145 3.45 -36.03 16.17
CA GLU A 145 4.76 -35.95 16.82
C GLU A 145 5.20 -34.49 17.06
N ILE A 146 5.02 -33.63 16.06
CA ILE A 146 5.34 -32.19 16.15
C ILE A 146 4.48 -31.49 17.19
N LEU A 147 3.17 -31.76 17.22
CA LEU A 147 2.27 -31.22 18.25
C LEU A 147 2.73 -31.62 19.66
N ARG A 148 3.01 -32.91 19.87
CA ARG A 148 3.49 -33.40 21.17
C ARG A 148 4.80 -32.72 21.60
N LYS A 149 5.73 -32.51 20.66
CA LYS A 149 6.99 -31.79 20.92
C LYS A 149 6.75 -30.32 21.27
N ALA A 150 5.84 -29.65 20.56
CA ALA A 150 5.50 -28.26 20.82
C ALA A 150 4.86 -28.08 22.21
N PHE A 151 3.91 -28.95 22.57
CA PHE A 151 3.27 -28.91 23.89
C PHE A 151 4.25 -29.26 25.03
N HIS A 152 5.16 -30.21 24.81
CA HIS A 152 6.24 -30.46 25.76
C HIS A 152 7.19 -29.26 25.89
N MET A 153 7.55 -28.59 24.78
CA MET A 153 8.42 -27.41 24.79
C MET A 153 7.78 -26.28 25.60
N VAL A 154 6.52 -25.94 25.34
CA VAL A 154 5.87 -24.84 26.06
C VAL A 154 5.72 -25.16 27.55
N ASP A 155 5.41 -26.41 27.90
CA ASP A 155 5.31 -26.83 29.29
C ASP A 155 6.66 -26.81 30.02
N TYR A 156 7.73 -27.25 29.37
CA TYR A 156 9.05 -27.35 29.99
C TYR A 156 9.85 -26.04 29.96
N SER A 157 9.63 -25.16 28.99
CA SER A 157 10.40 -23.91 28.86
C SER A 157 9.64 -22.69 29.37
N LEU A 158 8.31 -22.61 29.15
CA LEU A 158 7.56 -21.36 29.24
C LEU A 158 6.37 -21.39 30.22
N ASN A 159 6.03 -22.54 30.80
CA ASN A 159 4.90 -22.68 31.71
C ASN A 159 5.29 -22.44 33.18
N CYS A 160 4.93 -21.29 33.75
CA CYS A 160 5.20 -20.96 35.16
C CYS A 160 4.39 -21.79 36.18
N PHE A 161 3.41 -22.60 35.72
CA PHE A 161 2.68 -23.54 36.57
C PHE A 161 3.39 -24.89 36.70
N ASN A 162 4.27 -25.24 35.77
CA ASN A 162 5.12 -26.41 35.90
C ASN A 162 6.36 -26.04 36.75
N PRO A 163 6.54 -26.61 37.96
CA PRO A 163 7.66 -26.28 38.83
C PRO A 163 9.02 -26.66 38.21
N GLU A 164 9.05 -27.63 37.31
CA GLU A 164 10.24 -28.10 36.61
C GLU A 164 10.55 -27.28 35.35
N SER A 165 9.75 -26.26 35.02
CA SER A 165 9.99 -25.47 33.82
C SER A 165 11.19 -24.52 33.98
N GLU A 166 11.82 -24.17 32.86
CA GLU A 166 12.87 -23.16 32.84
C GLU A 166 12.40 -21.83 33.41
N LEU A 167 11.20 -21.38 33.02
CA LEU A 167 10.60 -20.16 33.56
C LEU A 167 10.45 -20.21 35.10
N SER A 168 10.01 -21.35 35.64
CA SER A 168 9.89 -21.54 37.10
C SER A 168 11.25 -21.55 37.80
N ARG A 169 12.29 -22.12 37.17
CA ARG A 169 13.67 -22.03 37.67
C ARG A 169 14.17 -20.58 37.67
N VAL A 170 13.95 -19.83 36.59
CA VAL A 170 14.30 -18.40 36.51
C VAL A 170 13.60 -17.61 37.61
N ASN A 171 12.32 -17.88 37.84
CA ASN A 171 11.53 -17.28 38.92
C ASN A 171 12.00 -17.65 40.33
N SER A 172 12.89 -18.66 40.45
CA SER A 172 13.43 -19.16 41.72
C SER A 172 14.94 -18.89 41.90
N LEU A 173 15.64 -18.33 40.90
CA LEU A 173 17.09 -18.07 40.93
C LEU A 173 17.52 -17.18 42.10
N PRO A 174 18.60 -17.45 42.83
CA PRO A 174 19.16 -16.48 43.77
C PRO A 174 19.35 -15.10 43.13
N VAL A 175 19.09 -14.03 43.90
CA VAL A 175 19.19 -12.65 43.41
C VAL A 175 20.61 -12.36 42.92
N GLY A 176 20.73 -11.81 41.71
CA GLY A 176 22.00 -11.54 41.04
C GLY A 176 22.63 -12.74 40.32
N GLU A 177 22.10 -13.95 40.48
CA GLU A 177 22.56 -15.12 39.73
C GLU A 177 22.05 -15.07 38.28
N LYS A 178 22.96 -15.20 37.33
CA LYS A 178 22.64 -15.22 35.89
C LYS A 178 22.28 -16.65 35.45
N HIS A 179 21.17 -16.78 34.76
CA HIS A 179 20.75 -17.99 34.05
C HIS A 179 20.92 -17.82 32.54
N GLN A 180 21.46 -18.84 31.89
CA GLN A 180 21.57 -18.89 30.43
C GLN A 180 20.23 -19.34 29.85
N MET A 181 19.53 -18.43 29.18
CA MET A 181 18.23 -18.74 28.57
C MET A 181 18.38 -19.78 27.44
N SER A 182 17.46 -20.74 27.39
CA SER A 182 17.27 -21.59 26.21
C SER A 182 16.93 -20.75 24.98
N GLU A 183 17.06 -21.35 23.79
CA GLU A 183 16.67 -20.70 22.53
C GLU A 183 15.19 -20.28 22.57
N ASP A 184 14.31 -21.13 23.10
CA ASP A 184 12.87 -20.85 23.20
C ASP A 184 12.60 -19.67 24.15
N LEU A 185 13.15 -19.71 25.37
CA LEU A 185 12.95 -18.65 26.36
C LEU A 185 13.53 -17.32 25.88
N ARG A 186 14.73 -17.34 25.29
CA ARG A 186 15.37 -16.15 24.72
C ARG A 186 14.48 -15.52 23.64
N HIS A 187 13.96 -16.33 22.71
CA HIS A 187 13.11 -15.86 21.63
C HIS A 187 11.82 -15.21 22.18
N VAL A 188 11.19 -15.82 23.18
CA VAL A 188 10.00 -15.25 23.83
C VAL A 188 10.32 -13.96 24.58
N MET A 189 11.49 -13.88 25.24
CA MET A 189 11.93 -12.66 25.92
C MET A 189 12.24 -11.52 24.96
N GLU A 190 12.84 -11.78 23.79
CA GLU A 190 13.06 -10.78 22.73
C GLU A 190 11.74 -10.14 22.28
N CYS A 191 10.71 -10.96 22.05
CA CYS A 191 9.36 -10.49 21.73
C CYS A 191 8.76 -9.66 22.87
N THR A 192 8.81 -10.20 24.09
CA THR A 192 8.26 -9.58 25.30
C THR A 192 8.86 -8.20 25.55
N ILE A 193 10.18 -8.06 25.45
CA ILE A 193 10.89 -6.79 25.62
C ILE A 193 10.50 -5.79 24.52
N SER A 194 10.40 -6.24 23.27
CA SER A 194 10.02 -5.39 22.15
C SER A 194 8.59 -4.83 22.31
N VAL A 195 7.66 -5.67 22.74
CA VAL A 195 6.26 -5.27 23.01
C VAL A 195 6.16 -4.40 24.27
N HIS A 196 6.93 -4.71 25.32
CA HIS A 196 7.03 -3.89 26.53
C HIS A 196 7.45 -2.44 26.21
N HIS A 197 8.55 -2.28 25.46
CA HIS A 197 9.05 -0.96 25.08
C HIS A 197 8.10 -0.18 24.16
N SER A 198 7.61 -0.81 23.10
CA SER A 198 6.73 -0.13 22.12
C SER A 198 5.35 0.22 22.69
N SER A 199 4.86 -0.54 23.67
CA SER A 199 3.57 -0.30 24.31
C SER A 199 3.58 0.83 25.34
N GLY A 200 4.78 1.34 25.69
CA GLY A 200 4.98 2.29 26.78
C GLY A 200 4.76 1.64 28.15
N MET A 201 5.32 0.44 28.36
CA MET A 201 5.16 -0.38 29.59
C MET A 201 3.74 -0.90 29.84
N GLY A 202 2.89 -0.95 28.80
CA GLY A 202 1.54 -1.53 28.90
C GLY A 202 1.51 -3.06 28.85
N PHE A 203 2.63 -3.69 28.50
CA PHE A 203 2.88 -5.12 28.60
C PHE A 203 4.09 -5.32 29.49
N ASP A 204 3.98 -5.96 30.64
CA ASP A 204 5.16 -6.25 31.46
C ASP A 204 5.07 -7.69 31.98
N PRO A 205 6.02 -8.56 31.63
CA PRO A 205 6.03 -9.92 32.12
C PRO A 205 6.35 -9.99 33.62
N ALA A 206 6.92 -8.94 34.24
CA ALA A 206 7.28 -8.96 35.66
C ALA A 206 6.08 -8.75 36.60
N ALA A 207 4.87 -8.55 36.05
CA ALA A 207 3.64 -8.40 36.81
C ALA A 207 3.20 -9.67 37.57
N GLY A 208 3.86 -10.81 37.33
CA GLY A 208 3.49 -12.12 37.86
C GLY A 208 3.15 -12.15 39.36
N PRO A 209 3.92 -11.52 40.26
CA PRO A 209 3.61 -11.47 41.69
C PRO A 209 2.29 -10.75 41.99
N ILE A 210 2.05 -9.59 41.36
CA ILE A 210 0.80 -8.84 41.51
C ILE A 210 -0.36 -9.68 40.99
N ILE A 211 -0.24 -10.23 39.78
CA ILE A 211 -1.27 -11.07 39.16
C ILE A 211 -1.61 -12.27 40.04
N SER A 212 -0.60 -12.98 40.56
CA SER A 212 -0.80 -14.14 41.44
C SER A 212 -1.53 -13.75 42.72
N ARG A 213 -1.17 -12.62 43.34
CA ARG A 213 -1.83 -12.10 44.54
C ARG A 213 -3.29 -11.75 44.27
N LEU A 214 -3.56 -11.02 43.19
CA LEU A 214 -4.93 -10.64 42.79
C LEU A 214 -5.78 -11.87 42.45
N ARG A 215 -5.24 -12.84 41.71
CA ARG A 215 -5.96 -14.09 41.38
C ARG A 215 -6.23 -14.93 42.63
N GLY A 216 -5.28 -15.00 43.56
CA GLY A 216 -5.46 -15.67 44.85
C GLY A 216 -6.62 -15.09 45.64
N ALA A 217 -6.65 -13.77 45.79
CA ALA A 217 -7.72 -13.06 46.48
C ALA A 217 -9.08 -13.16 45.77
N MET A 218 -9.11 -13.28 44.43
CA MET A 218 -10.34 -13.55 43.69
C MET A 218 -10.87 -14.99 43.88
N ARG A 219 -9.99 -15.97 44.13
CA ARG A 219 -10.35 -17.37 44.36
C ARG A 219 -10.74 -17.65 45.82
N ASP A 220 -10.24 -16.87 46.77
CA ASP A 220 -10.66 -16.97 48.16
C ASP A 220 -12.02 -16.31 48.36
N HIS A 221 -13.09 -17.04 48.10
CA HIS A 221 -14.47 -16.55 48.18
C HIS A 221 -14.92 -16.11 49.59
N ASN A 222 -14.12 -16.42 50.62
CA ASN A 222 -14.38 -16.00 52.00
C ASN A 222 -13.67 -14.68 52.34
N ASP A 223 -12.66 -14.28 51.58
CA ASP A 223 -11.90 -13.05 51.84
C ASP A 223 -12.63 -11.81 51.32
N MET A 224 -13.36 -11.16 52.22
CA MET A 224 -14.09 -9.92 51.95
C MET A 224 -13.23 -8.66 52.15
N SER A 225 -11.90 -8.77 52.19
CA SER A 225 -10.99 -7.61 52.28
C SER A 225 -10.97 -6.80 50.96
N ASP A 226 -10.54 -5.53 51.02
CA ASP A 226 -10.30 -4.73 49.82
C ASP A 226 -8.92 -5.06 49.26
N ILE A 227 -8.86 -5.37 47.97
CA ILE A 227 -7.62 -5.69 47.29
C ILE A 227 -7.13 -4.42 46.59
N SER A 228 -5.99 -3.89 47.02
CA SER A 228 -5.34 -2.76 46.36
C SER A 228 -3.91 -3.10 45.94
N VAL A 229 -3.46 -2.41 44.90
CA VAL A 229 -2.10 -2.44 44.38
C VAL A 229 -1.60 -1.00 44.34
N THR A 230 -0.52 -0.72 45.06
CA THR A 230 0.09 0.59 45.15
C THR A 230 0.92 0.91 43.91
N GLU A 231 1.17 2.20 43.66
CA GLU A 231 2.06 2.62 42.56
C GLU A 231 3.50 2.14 42.76
N ALA A 232 3.99 2.13 44.00
CA ALA A 232 5.30 1.61 44.36
C ALA A 232 5.45 0.11 44.06
N GLU A 233 4.40 -0.69 44.31
CA GLU A 233 4.39 -2.11 43.92
C GLU A 233 4.45 -2.28 42.39
N VAL A 234 3.66 -1.50 41.65
CA VAL A 234 3.66 -1.54 40.18
C VAL A 234 5.03 -1.17 39.60
N GLU A 235 5.69 -0.16 40.18
CA GLU A 235 7.04 0.25 39.77
C GLU A 235 8.08 -0.84 40.11
N LEU A 236 7.98 -1.46 41.29
CA LEU A 236 8.86 -2.56 41.71
C LEU A 236 8.74 -3.78 40.78
N PHE A 237 7.50 -4.18 40.46
CA PHE A 237 7.19 -5.32 39.59
C PHE A 237 7.14 -4.94 38.11
N SER A 238 8.10 -4.11 37.69
CA SER A 238 8.35 -3.80 36.28
C SER A 238 9.61 -4.53 35.79
N LEU A 239 9.66 -4.87 34.51
CA LEU A 239 10.76 -5.66 33.92
C LEU A 239 12.13 -5.04 34.23
N ALA A 240 12.24 -3.72 34.09
CA ALA A 240 13.48 -2.98 34.35
C ALA A 240 13.93 -3.01 35.82
N GLN A 241 13.01 -3.08 36.78
CA GLN A 241 13.31 -3.13 38.22
C GLN A 241 13.45 -4.56 38.74
N SER A 242 12.75 -5.51 38.11
CA SER A 242 12.69 -6.92 38.54
C SER A 242 13.79 -7.78 37.93
N PHE A 243 14.21 -7.52 36.69
CA PHE A 243 15.14 -8.37 35.96
C PHE A 243 16.29 -7.59 35.31
N ASP A 244 17.45 -8.23 35.23
CA ASP A 244 18.54 -7.87 34.34
C ASP A 244 18.53 -8.86 33.17
N VAL A 245 18.32 -8.38 31.94
CA VAL A 245 18.21 -9.23 30.75
C VAL A 245 19.22 -8.76 29.72
N ASP A 246 20.13 -9.65 29.34
CA ASP A 246 21.08 -9.44 28.26
C ASP A 246 20.71 -10.36 27.08
N LEU A 247 20.16 -9.77 26.03
CA LEU A 247 19.76 -10.51 24.83
C LEU A 247 20.95 -10.92 23.95
N GLU A 248 22.09 -10.22 24.05
CA GLU A 248 23.30 -10.55 23.28
C GLU A 248 24.01 -11.75 23.90
N GLU A 249 24.25 -11.71 25.22
CA GLU A 249 24.76 -12.86 25.98
C GLU A 249 23.72 -13.99 26.13
N GLY A 250 22.43 -13.66 25.99
CA GLY A 250 21.33 -14.59 26.22
C GLY A 250 21.13 -14.95 27.69
N THR A 251 21.40 -14.01 28.60
CA THR A 251 21.33 -14.24 30.06
C THR A 251 20.21 -13.44 30.72
N ILE A 252 19.70 -13.97 31.84
CA ILE A 252 18.69 -13.32 32.68
C ILE A 252 19.00 -13.50 34.17
N ALA A 253 18.82 -12.46 34.97
CA ALA A 253 19.01 -12.50 36.42
C ALA A 253 17.91 -11.73 37.17
N ARG A 254 17.56 -12.19 38.38
CA ARG A 254 16.62 -11.48 39.27
C ARG A 254 17.33 -10.36 40.02
N LYS A 255 16.69 -9.19 40.12
CA LYS A 255 17.20 -8.03 40.89
C LYS A 255 16.73 -8.00 42.34
N HIS A 256 15.62 -8.67 42.65
CA HIS A 256 15.11 -8.83 44.01
C HIS A 256 14.40 -10.17 44.16
N SER A 257 14.22 -10.63 45.41
CA SER A 257 13.74 -11.97 45.73
C SER A 257 12.29 -12.24 45.32
N GLU A 258 11.49 -11.18 45.17
CA GLU A 258 10.08 -11.26 44.79
C GLU A 258 9.85 -11.23 43.27
N ALA A 259 10.88 -10.95 42.46
CA ALA A 259 10.76 -10.87 41.00
C ALA A 259 10.33 -12.20 40.39
N ARG A 260 9.26 -12.19 39.58
CA ARG A 260 8.78 -13.35 38.81
C ARG A 260 8.22 -12.91 37.45
N LEU A 261 8.50 -13.70 36.43
CA LEU A 261 7.96 -13.58 35.08
C LEU A 261 6.65 -14.36 34.93
N ASP A 262 5.68 -13.75 34.25
CA ASP A 262 4.48 -14.35 33.68
C ASP A 262 4.49 -14.12 32.16
N LEU A 263 4.63 -15.20 31.39
CA LEU A 263 4.69 -15.19 29.93
C LEU A 263 3.37 -15.66 29.29
N GLY A 264 2.27 -15.71 30.05
CA GLY A 264 0.98 -16.23 29.58
C GLY A 264 0.33 -15.44 28.44
N GLY A 265 0.75 -14.20 28.19
CA GLY A 265 0.28 -13.37 27.06
C GLY A 265 1.13 -13.51 25.79
N VAL A 266 2.04 -14.49 25.72
CA VAL A 266 2.98 -14.68 24.59
C VAL A 266 3.19 -16.15 24.24
N ASN A 267 3.16 -17.04 25.24
CA ASN A 267 3.55 -18.45 25.09
C ASN A 267 2.65 -19.26 24.14
N LYS A 268 1.33 -18.98 24.10
CA LYS A 268 0.40 -19.62 23.16
C LYS A 268 0.76 -19.24 21.73
N GLY A 269 0.92 -17.94 21.47
CA GLY A 269 1.35 -17.44 20.17
C GLY A 269 2.69 -18.06 19.71
N TYR A 270 3.67 -18.17 20.61
CA TYR A 270 4.95 -18.83 20.29
C TYR A 270 4.79 -20.31 19.92
N THR A 271 3.98 -21.04 20.68
CA THR A 271 3.70 -22.47 20.41
C THR A 271 3.02 -22.65 19.06
N VAL A 272 2.08 -21.76 18.72
CA VAL A 272 1.42 -21.75 17.42
C VAL A 272 2.43 -21.52 16.28
N ASP A 273 3.35 -20.58 16.46
CA ASP A 273 4.43 -20.35 15.51
C ASP A 273 5.34 -21.57 15.35
N TYR A 274 5.75 -22.17 16.48
CA TYR A 274 6.58 -23.36 16.52
C TYR A 274 5.97 -24.51 15.70
N VAL A 275 4.69 -24.82 15.94
CA VAL A 275 3.99 -25.91 15.23
C VAL A 275 3.96 -25.66 13.72
N VAL A 276 3.56 -24.47 13.29
CA VAL A 276 3.46 -24.15 11.87
C VAL A 276 4.82 -24.20 11.18
N ASP A 277 5.87 -23.63 11.78
CA ASP A 277 7.19 -23.63 11.15
C ASP A 277 7.82 -25.03 11.09
N HIS A 278 7.62 -25.88 12.11
CA HIS A 278 8.10 -27.26 12.09
C HIS A 278 7.33 -28.14 11.10
N LEU A 279 6.02 -27.94 10.93
CA LEU A 279 5.23 -28.63 9.90
C LEU A 279 5.69 -28.25 8.50
N ARG A 280 5.94 -26.96 8.25
CA ARG A 280 6.48 -26.47 6.97
C ARG A 280 7.85 -27.06 6.67
N ALA A 281 8.74 -27.08 7.66
CA ALA A 281 10.06 -27.71 7.54
C ALA A 281 9.98 -29.22 7.29
N ALA A 282 8.93 -29.89 7.79
CA ALA A 282 8.64 -31.29 7.54
C ALA A 282 7.91 -31.56 6.20
N GLY A 283 7.81 -30.57 5.30
CA GLY A 283 7.19 -30.74 3.99
C GLY A 283 5.66 -30.64 3.98
N MET A 284 5.05 -30.10 5.04
CA MET A 284 3.60 -29.84 5.15
C MET A 284 3.33 -28.32 5.11
N PRO A 285 3.43 -27.66 3.95
CA PRO A 285 3.32 -26.20 3.86
C PRO A 285 1.89 -25.66 4.00
N ASN A 286 0.88 -26.49 3.74
CA ASN A 286 -0.52 -26.11 3.77
C ASN A 286 -1.14 -26.48 5.12
N VAL A 287 -1.11 -25.56 6.07
CA VAL A 287 -1.48 -25.82 7.47
C VAL A 287 -2.32 -24.68 8.04
N LEU A 288 -3.27 -25.00 8.91
CA LEU A 288 -3.95 -24.08 9.82
C LEU A 288 -3.89 -24.68 11.23
N PHE A 289 -3.30 -23.97 12.18
CA PHE A 289 -3.23 -24.38 13.58
C PHE A 289 -3.84 -23.31 14.50
N GLU A 290 -4.74 -23.74 15.38
CA GLU A 290 -5.44 -22.94 16.39
C GLU A 290 -5.17 -23.53 17.78
N TRP A 291 -4.80 -22.68 18.74
CA TRP A 291 -4.76 -23.03 20.17
C TRP A 291 -5.31 -21.88 21.01
N GLY A 292 -6.49 -22.07 21.62
CA GLY A 292 -7.07 -21.06 22.53
C GLY A 292 -7.32 -19.68 21.93
N GLY A 293 -7.69 -19.61 20.64
CA GLY A 293 -7.95 -18.36 19.91
C GLY A 293 -6.73 -17.77 19.19
N ASP A 294 -5.55 -18.34 19.38
CA ASP A 294 -4.33 -17.97 18.66
C ASP A 294 -4.13 -18.90 17.48
N ILE A 295 -4.05 -18.29 16.29
CA ILE A 295 -4.16 -19.02 15.04
C ILE A 295 -3.02 -18.61 14.12
N ARG A 296 -2.44 -19.58 13.42
CA ARG A 296 -1.56 -19.33 12.27
C ARG A 296 -1.86 -20.27 11.13
N ALA A 297 -1.91 -19.70 9.93
CA ALA A 297 -2.07 -20.44 8.70
C ALA A 297 -0.82 -20.33 7.84
N SER A 298 -0.59 -21.33 6.99
CA SER A 298 0.39 -21.30 5.91
C SER A 298 -0.15 -22.06 4.70
N GLY A 299 0.26 -21.63 3.50
CA GLY A 299 -0.16 -22.26 2.25
C GLY A 299 -1.65 -22.08 1.94
N ARG A 300 -2.25 -23.08 1.29
CA ARG A 300 -3.63 -23.04 0.79
C ARG A 300 -4.52 -24.07 1.47
N ASN A 301 -5.81 -23.78 1.54
CA ASN A 301 -6.80 -24.76 2.00
C ASN A 301 -7.09 -25.82 0.91
N ILE A 302 -7.97 -26.78 1.22
CA ILE A 302 -8.29 -27.91 0.33
C ILE A 302 -8.85 -27.48 -1.03
N LYS A 303 -9.46 -26.29 -1.13
CA LYS A 303 -9.99 -25.72 -2.39
C LYS A 303 -8.96 -24.85 -3.14
N GLY A 304 -7.72 -24.77 -2.67
CA GLY A 304 -6.67 -23.93 -3.25
C GLY A 304 -6.79 -22.44 -2.92
N ASN A 305 -7.70 -22.06 -2.03
CA ASN A 305 -7.88 -20.68 -1.57
C ASN A 305 -7.00 -20.37 -0.35
N LEU A 306 -6.93 -19.10 0.05
CA LEU A 306 -6.37 -18.73 1.36
C LEU A 306 -7.17 -19.37 2.48
N TRP A 307 -6.52 -19.60 3.62
CA TRP A 307 -7.20 -20.06 4.82
C TRP A 307 -8.07 -18.94 5.39
N ALA A 308 -9.32 -19.25 5.71
CA ALA A 308 -10.26 -18.29 6.27
C ALA A 308 -10.55 -18.57 7.75
N VAL A 309 -10.53 -17.55 8.60
CA VAL A 309 -10.75 -17.66 10.05
C VAL A 309 -11.85 -16.69 10.47
N ALA A 310 -12.75 -17.13 11.34
CA ALA A 310 -13.87 -16.30 11.81
C ALA A 310 -13.59 -15.71 13.19
N ILE A 311 -13.90 -14.43 13.37
CA ILE A 311 -13.95 -13.78 14.67
C ILE A 311 -15.37 -13.91 15.22
N LYS A 312 -15.53 -14.57 16.36
CA LYS A 312 -16.81 -14.73 17.05
C LYS A 312 -17.18 -13.44 17.80
N ARG A 313 -18.49 -13.19 17.96
CA ARG A 313 -18.99 -12.11 18.81
C ARG A 313 -18.66 -12.41 20.29
N PRO A 314 -18.15 -11.43 21.05
CA PRO A 314 -17.92 -11.61 22.49
C PRO A 314 -19.27 -11.76 23.23
N PRO A 315 -19.36 -12.61 24.26
CA PRO A 315 -20.58 -12.75 25.08
C PRO A 315 -20.90 -11.46 25.85
N SER A 316 -22.18 -11.27 26.21
CA SER A 316 -22.61 -10.16 27.08
C SER A 316 -21.95 -10.25 28.46
N VAL A 317 -21.86 -9.13 29.20
CA VAL A 317 -21.30 -9.17 30.57
C VAL A 317 -22.12 -10.09 31.48
N GLU A 318 -23.44 -10.12 31.31
CA GLU A 318 -24.33 -11.03 32.05
C GLU A 318 -23.98 -12.50 31.80
N GLU A 319 -23.73 -12.87 30.54
CA GLU A 319 -23.35 -14.23 30.17
C GLU A 319 -21.96 -14.60 30.74
N VAL A 320 -21.01 -13.67 30.73
CA VAL A 320 -19.69 -13.86 31.36
C VAL A 320 -19.84 -14.10 32.87
N ILE A 321 -20.66 -13.30 33.55
CA ILE A 321 -20.94 -13.46 34.99
C ILE A 321 -21.61 -14.81 35.26
N ARG A 322 -22.59 -15.19 34.44
CA ARG A 322 -23.31 -16.47 34.56
C ARG A 322 -22.35 -17.65 34.45
N ARG A 323 -21.48 -17.66 33.43
CA ARG A 323 -20.45 -18.70 33.23
C ARG A 323 -19.45 -18.75 34.38
N ALA A 324 -18.97 -17.60 34.84
CA ALA A 324 -17.99 -17.53 35.93
C ALA A 324 -18.59 -18.02 37.27
N LYS A 325 -19.84 -17.62 37.57
CA LYS A 325 -20.59 -18.15 38.72
C LYS A 325 -20.84 -19.66 38.61
N GLY A 326 -21.22 -20.13 37.43
CA GLY A 326 -21.41 -21.55 37.16
C GLY A 326 -20.15 -22.38 37.42
N LYS A 327 -18.98 -21.92 36.94
CA LYS A 327 -17.68 -22.57 37.23
C LYS A 327 -17.35 -22.60 38.72
N MET A 328 -17.68 -21.52 39.46
CA MET A 328 -17.48 -21.48 40.92
C MET A 328 -18.37 -22.49 41.65
N LEU A 329 -19.67 -22.52 41.31
CA LEU A 329 -20.66 -23.38 41.98
C LEU A 329 -20.47 -24.87 41.63
N LYS A 330 -19.98 -25.18 40.43
CA LYS A 330 -19.77 -26.55 39.93
C LYS A 330 -18.38 -27.12 40.24
N MET A 331 -17.60 -26.53 41.15
CA MET A 331 -16.37 -27.16 41.63
C MET A 331 -16.69 -28.41 42.48
N GLY A 332 -17.10 -29.50 41.83
CA GLY A 332 -17.45 -30.78 42.46
C GLY A 332 -18.51 -31.64 41.76
N GLU A 333 -19.23 -31.14 40.74
CA GLU A 333 -20.32 -31.87 40.07
C GLU A 333 -20.08 -31.98 38.54
N GLU A 334 -20.38 -33.15 37.97
CA GLU A 334 -20.27 -33.43 36.52
C GLU A 334 -21.13 -32.45 35.68
N GLU A 335 -20.57 -31.96 34.58
CA GLU A 335 -21.23 -31.03 33.66
C GLU A 335 -22.50 -31.63 33.03
N GLN A 336 -23.70 -31.22 33.46
CA GLN A 336 -24.87 -31.26 32.58
C GLN A 336 -24.75 -30.16 31.51
N GLU A 337 -24.60 -30.58 30.25
CA GLU A 337 -24.58 -29.73 29.06
C GLU A 337 -25.91 -28.94 28.93
N GLU A 338 -25.86 -27.62 29.07
CA GLU A 338 -26.90 -26.75 28.53
C GLU A 338 -26.70 -26.66 27.01
N LYS A 339 -27.72 -27.11 26.26
CA LYS A 339 -27.81 -26.89 24.81
C LYS A 339 -28.14 -25.42 24.53
N ASP A 340 -27.13 -24.55 24.48
CA ASP A 340 -27.26 -23.32 23.70
C ASP A 340 -27.23 -23.72 22.21
N ASP A 341 -28.40 -23.85 21.61
CA ASP A 341 -28.63 -24.26 20.20
C ASP A 341 -28.35 -23.12 19.20
N ASP A 342 -27.93 -21.93 19.66
CA ASP A 342 -27.55 -20.82 18.79
C ASP A 342 -26.04 -20.78 18.58
N SER A 343 -25.60 -21.21 17.39
CA SER A 343 -24.23 -20.96 16.94
C SER A 343 -23.92 -19.45 17.05
N PRO A 344 -22.85 -19.03 17.75
CA PRO A 344 -22.61 -17.62 18.03
C PRO A 344 -22.45 -16.84 16.72
N SER A 345 -23.06 -15.66 16.67
CA SER A 345 -22.94 -14.78 15.50
C SER A 345 -21.47 -14.45 15.21
N LEU A 346 -21.07 -14.52 13.95
CA LEU A 346 -19.74 -14.19 13.48
C LEU A 346 -19.65 -12.69 13.17
N LEU A 347 -18.61 -12.04 13.69
CA LEU A 347 -18.35 -10.62 13.46
C LEU A 347 -17.67 -10.37 12.13
N HIS A 348 -16.67 -11.19 11.80
CA HIS A 348 -15.83 -11.01 10.63
C HIS A 348 -15.17 -12.32 10.22
N VAL A 349 -14.81 -12.44 8.94
CA VAL A 349 -13.91 -13.49 8.45
C VAL A 349 -12.65 -12.85 7.92
N VAL A 350 -11.52 -13.45 8.25
CA VAL A 350 -10.18 -12.97 7.95
C VAL A 350 -9.47 -14.06 7.17
N GLU A 351 -9.02 -13.72 5.97
CA GLU A 351 -8.12 -14.59 5.21
C GLU A 351 -6.68 -14.43 5.71
N LEU A 352 -5.95 -15.55 5.79
CA LEU A 352 -4.58 -15.62 6.25
C LEU A 352 -3.68 -16.13 5.12
N ASP A 353 -2.70 -15.31 4.71
CA ASP A 353 -1.69 -15.66 3.69
C ASP A 353 -0.31 -15.82 4.35
N ASP A 354 -0.05 -17.03 4.88
CA ASP A 354 1.09 -17.30 5.77
C ASP A 354 1.18 -16.32 6.96
N GLU A 355 0.03 -16.06 7.57
CA GLU A 355 -0.17 -15.09 8.63
C GLU A 355 -0.83 -15.75 9.84
N ALA A 356 -0.72 -15.05 10.97
CA ALA A 356 -1.35 -15.36 12.23
C ALA A 356 -2.44 -14.36 12.56
N LEU A 357 -3.43 -14.81 13.33
CA LEU A 357 -4.48 -14.00 13.94
C LEU A 357 -4.64 -14.47 15.38
N CYS A 358 -4.32 -13.61 16.35
CA CYS A 358 -4.45 -13.93 17.78
C CYS A 358 -5.45 -12.98 18.42
N THR A 359 -6.27 -13.49 19.34
CA THR A 359 -7.39 -12.74 19.92
C THR A 359 -7.30 -12.74 21.44
N SER A 360 -7.27 -11.54 22.02
CA SER A 360 -7.39 -11.34 23.46
C SER A 360 -8.78 -10.78 23.77
N GLY A 361 -9.49 -11.43 24.69
CA GLY A 361 -10.81 -11.01 25.16
C GLY A 361 -10.90 -10.99 26.69
N ASP A 362 -11.84 -10.22 27.22
CA ASP A 362 -12.11 -10.11 28.66
C ASP A 362 -13.11 -11.15 29.19
N TYR A 363 -13.45 -12.16 28.37
CA TYR A 363 -14.48 -13.17 28.66
C TYR A 363 -13.95 -14.60 28.83
N GLU A 364 -12.65 -14.81 28.57
CA GLU A 364 -11.97 -16.09 28.82
C GLU A 364 -11.16 -16.03 30.12
N ASN A 365 -10.95 -17.18 30.77
CA ASN A 365 -10.17 -17.31 32.01
C ASN A 365 -10.58 -16.33 33.13
N VAL A 366 -11.89 -16.13 33.25
CA VAL A 366 -12.49 -15.17 34.18
C VAL A 366 -12.73 -15.81 35.55
N LEU A 367 -12.41 -15.06 36.60
CA LEU A 367 -12.65 -15.39 38.00
C LEU A 367 -13.87 -14.63 38.52
N TYR A 368 -14.63 -15.27 39.41
CA TYR A 368 -15.76 -14.66 40.09
C TYR A 368 -15.52 -14.62 41.60
N HIS A 369 -15.76 -13.47 42.21
CA HIS A 369 -15.73 -13.27 43.65
C HIS A 369 -17.03 -12.58 44.11
N PRO A 370 -17.71 -13.04 45.18
CA PRO A 370 -18.97 -12.45 45.62
C PRO A 370 -18.93 -10.93 45.86
N LYS A 371 -17.84 -10.41 46.44
CA LYS A 371 -17.63 -8.98 46.71
C LYS A 371 -17.11 -8.19 45.50
N HIS A 372 -16.13 -8.76 44.78
CA HIS A 372 -15.36 -8.03 43.76
C HIS A 372 -15.93 -8.22 42.35
N GLY A 373 -16.96 -9.05 42.22
CA GLY A 373 -17.62 -9.33 40.96
C GLY A 373 -16.77 -10.23 40.08
N VAL A 374 -16.63 -9.84 38.82
CA VAL A 374 -16.03 -10.66 37.78
C VAL A 374 -14.77 -9.98 37.26
N ALA A 375 -13.66 -10.73 37.18
CA ALA A 375 -12.38 -10.21 36.71
C ALA A 375 -11.63 -11.24 35.87
N GLY A 376 -11.02 -10.79 34.78
CA GLY A 376 -10.18 -11.61 33.91
C GLY A 376 -8.79 -11.87 34.49
N SER A 377 -7.95 -12.53 33.71
CA SER A 377 -6.58 -12.90 34.09
C SER A 377 -5.53 -11.84 33.76
N ILE A 378 -5.89 -10.81 32.98
CA ILE A 378 -5.01 -9.77 32.46
C ILE A 378 -4.93 -8.60 33.44
N PHE A 379 -3.72 -8.07 33.67
CA PHE A 379 -3.50 -6.91 34.53
C PHE A 379 -3.63 -5.60 33.75
N ASP A 380 -4.47 -4.69 34.24
CA ASP A 380 -4.59 -3.32 33.76
C ASP A 380 -3.68 -2.41 34.58
N TRP A 381 -2.55 -2.00 33.98
CA TRP A 381 -1.54 -1.13 34.59
C TRP A 381 -2.07 0.24 34.99
N GLN A 382 -3.00 0.79 34.19
CA GLN A 382 -3.54 2.12 34.44
C GLN A 382 -4.52 2.10 35.61
N ARG A 383 -5.31 1.03 35.73
CA ARG A 383 -6.26 0.84 36.84
C ARG A 383 -5.66 0.12 38.05
N ARG A 384 -4.47 -0.46 37.91
CA ARG A 384 -3.72 -1.23 38.94
C ARG A 384 -4.55 -2.39 39.51
N GLY A 385 -5.19 -3.14 38.61
CA GLY A 385 -6.07 -4.26 38.97
C GLY A 385 -6.28 -5.22 37.81
N LEU A 386 -6.99 -6.32 38.06
CA LEU A 386 -7.37 -7.25 36.99
C LEU A 386 -8.43 -6.63 36.07
N LEU A 387 -8.36 -6.93 34.78
CA LEU A 387 -9.27 -6.44 33.77
C LEU A 387 -10.70 -6.97 34.01
N SER A 388 -11.65 -6.09 34.33
CA SER A 388 -13.05 -6.47 34.57
C SER A 388 -13.91 -6.31 33.31
N PRO A 389 -14.74 -7.31 32.92
CA PRO A 389 -15.69 -7.18 31.83
C PRO A 389 -16.59 -5.95 31.94
N GLU A 390 -16.67 -5.18 30.85
CA GLU A 390 -17.53 -3.98 30.77
C GLU A 390 -18.33 -3.96 29.46
N GLU A 391 -19.57 -3.49 29.54
CA GLU A 391 -20.51 -3.52 28.41
C GLU A 391 -20.18 -2.46 27.34
N GLY A 392 -19.72 -1.27 27.77
CA GLY A 392 -19.34 -0.16 26.88
C GLY A 392 -17.85 -0.08 26.52
N ALA A 393 -17.01 -0.97 27.06
CA ALA A 393 -15.56 -0.99 26.81
C ALA A 393 -15.19 -1.97 25.68
N LEU A 394 -13.93 -1.92 25.23
CA LEU A 394 -13.38 -2.95 24.34
C LEU A 394 -13.42 -4.31 25.05
N ALA A 395 -14.08 -5.27 24.41
CA ALA A 395 -14.31 -6.62 24.90
C ALA A 395 -13.34 -7.62 24.27
N GLN A 396 -12.89 -7.37 23.04
CA GLN A 396 -11.84 -8.16 22.41
C GLN A 396 -11.02 -7.35 21.42
N VAL A 397 -9.77 -7.78 21.24
CA VAL A 397 -8.91 -7.33 20.15
C VAL A 397 -8.29 -8.55 19.49
N SER A 398 -8.41 -8.64 18.17
CA SER A 398 -7.70 -9.60 17.34
C SER A 398 -6.59 -8.88 16.57
N VAL A 399 -5.36 -9.38 16.60
CA VAL A 399 -4.24 -8.78 15.84
C VAL A 399 -3.76 -9.78 14.80
N LYS A 400 -3.61 -9.32 13.56
CA LYS A 400 -3.14 -10.11 12.41
C LYS A 400 -1.67 -9.75 12.14
N CYS A 401 -0.77 -10.72 12.23
CA CYS A 401 0.67 -10.55 12.05
C CYS A 401 1.30 -11.68 11.24
N TYR A 402 2.58 -11.59 10.89
CA TYR A 402 3.34 -12.75 10.40
C TYR A 402 3.70 -13.79 11.48
N SER A 403 3.62 -13.41 12.76
CA SER A 403 3.94 -14.26 13.91
C SER A 403 2.78 -14.23 14.89
N ALA A 404 2.33 -15.42 15.32
CA ALA A 404 1.33 -15.58 16.35
C ALA A 404 1.85 -15.09 17.71
N MET A 405 3.14 -15.28 18.02
CA MET A 405 3.76 -14.78 19.25
C MET A 405 3.60 -13.27 19.44
N TYR A 406 3.92 -12.48 18.41
CA TYR A 406 3.74 -11.02 18.47
C TYR A 406 2.27 -10.62 18.42
N ALA A 407 1.44 -11.33 17.66
CA ALA A 407 0.01 -11.06 17.61
C ALA A 407 -0.66 -11.26 18.97
N ASP A 408 -0.33 -12.32 19.71
CA ASP A 408 -0.85 -12.61 21.06
C ASP A 408 -0.48 -11.51 22.07
N ALA A 409 0.81 -11.14 22.09
CA ALA A 409 1.31 -10.07 22.94
C ALA A 409 0.66 -8.71 22.61
N LEU A 410 0.57 -8.35 21.33
CA LEU A 410 -0.02 -7.09 20.89
C LEU A 410 -1.53 -7.05 21.12
N ALA A 411 -2.26 -8.15 20.88
CA ALA A 411 -3.69 -8.24 21.17
C ALA A 411 -3.96 -8.00 22.66
N THR A 412 -3.13 -8.57 23.54
CA THR A 412 -3.23 -8.38 24.99
C THR A 412 -3.03 -6.91 25.38
N VAL A 413 -1.99 -6.26 24.85
CA VAL A 413 -1.74 -4.82 25.09
C VAL A 413 -2.88 -3.95 24.59
N CYS A 414 -3.37 -4.24 23.39
CA CYS A 414 -4.42 -3.46 22.78
C CYS A 414 -5.72 -3.57 23.59
N LEU A 415 -6.05 -4.76 24.11
CA LEU A 415 -7.18 -4.95 25.01
C LEU A 415 -7.03 -4.11 26.29
N VAL A 416 -5.84 -4.09 26.91
CA VAL A 416 -5.55 -3.27 28.11
C VAL A 416 -5.71 -1.77 27.84
N LYS A 417 -5.30 -1.27 26.66
CA LYS A 417 -5.41 0.15 26.33
C LYS A 417 -6.85 0.66 26.28
N ARG A 418 -7.84 -0.21 26.01
CA ARG A 418 -9.30 0.08 25.94
C ARG A 418 -9.71 1.27 25.05
N ASP A 419 -8.84 1.75 24.17
CA ASP A 419 -9.02 2.94 23.32
C ASP A 419 -8.52 2.66 21.90
N ALA A 420 -9.44 2.68 20.94
CA ALA A 420 -9.19 2.45 19.51
C ALA A 420 -8.11 3.37 18.92
N VAL A 421 -8.09 4.64 19.30
CA VAL A 421 -7.14 5.63 18.77
C VAL A 421 -5.73 5.30 19.27
N ARG A 422 -5.59 4.96 20.57
CA ARG A 422 -4.30 4.56 21.15
C ARG A 422 -3.80 3.23 20.58
N ILE A 423 -4.70 2.28 20.33
CA ILE A 423 -4.38 1.01 19.65
C ILE A 423 -3.78 1.28 18.26
N ARG A 424 -4.41 2.15 17.47
CA ARG A 424 -3.90 2.52 16.15
C ARG A 424 -2.49 3.09 16.22
N TYR A 425 -2.27 4.08 17.09
CA TYR A 425 -0.95 4.70 17.24
C TYR A 425 0.12 3.71 17.66
N LEU A 426 -0.22 2.74 18.52
CA LEU A 426 0.68 1.65 18.89
C LEU A 426 1.02 0.78 17.66
N LEU A 427 0.01 0.25 16.99
CA LEU A 427 0.19 -0.76 15.92
C LEU A 427 0.74 -0.16 14.61
N GLU A 428 0.62 1.15 14.40
CA GLU A 428 1.21 1.82 13.24
C GLU A 428 2.74 1.64 13.17
N GLY A 429 3.42 1.64 14.32
CA GLY A 429 4.86 1.37 14.40
C GLY A 429 5.25 -0.06 14.00
N TRP A 430 4.31 -1.00 14.09
CA TRP A 430 4.51 -2.41 13.78
C TRP A 430 4.26 -2.76 12.31
N ARG A 431 3.91 -1.80 11.45
CA ARG A 431 3.70 -2.02 10.00
C ARG A 431 4.95 -2.43 9.22
N TYR A 432 6.11 -2.11 9.75
CA TYR A 432 7.37 -2.11 8.97
C TYR A 432 8.47 -2.95 9.64
N VAL A 433 8.13 -3.74 10.66
CA VAL A 433 9.06 -4.61 11.39
C VAL A 433 8.90 -6.07 10.96
N ARG A 434 9.82 -6.96 11.37
CA ARG A 434 9.82 -8.38 11.01
C ARG A 434 8.53 -9.13 11.28
N SER A 435 7.96 -8.92 12.45
CA SER A 435 6.66 -9.47 12.81
C SER A 435 5.55 -8.47 12.47
N ARG A 436 5.56 -8.00 11.22
CA ARG A 436 4.65 -6.97 10.72
C ARG A 436 3.22 -7.27 11.15
N VAL A 437 2.58 -6.30 11.80
CA VAL A 437 1.13 -6.27 11.91
C VAL A 437 0.60 -5.96 10.51
N THR A 438 -0.26 -6.83 9.98
CA THR A 438 -0.90 -6.66 8.66
C THR A 438 -2.33 -6.20 8.79
N ASN A 439 -3.01 -6.55 9.89
CA ASN A 439 -4.32 -6.02 10.25
C ASN A 439 -4.56 -6.11 11.78
N TYR A 440 -5.62 -5.49 12.29
CA TYR A 440 -6.13 -5.73 13.64
C TYR A 440 -7.63 -5.48 13.68
N PHE A 441 -8.34 -5.92 14.71
CA PHE A 441 -9.78 -5.78 14.86
C PHE A 441 -10.10 -5.63 16.34
N ALA A 442 -10.57 -4.46 16.78
CA ALA A 442 -10.95 -4.22 18.16
C ALA A 442 -12.46 -4.02 18.27
N TYR A 443 -13.15 -4.78 19.13
CA TYR A 443 -14.61 -4.77 19.27
C TYR A 443 -15.06 -4.45 20.69
N THR A 444 -16.14 -3.66 20.81
CA THR A 444 -16.93 -3.49 22.04
C THR A 444 -18.14 -4.43 22.05
N ARG A 445 -18.77 -4.68 23.21
CA ARG A 445 -20.04 -5.44 23.28
C ARG A 445 -21.21 -4.64 22.73
N GLN A 446 -21.27 -3.35 23.10
CA GLN A 446 -22.25 -2.39 22.57
C GLN A 446 -21.69 -1.64 21.35
N GLY A 447 -22.38 -1.77 20.22
CA GLY A 447 -21.99 -1.16 18.95
C GLY A 447 -20.77 -1.85 18.35
N GLU A 448 -20.82 -2.26 17.09
CA GLU A 448 -19.63 -2.81 16.42
C GLU A 448 -18.70 -1.64 16.08
N ARG A 449 -17.91 -1.13 17.04
CA ARG A 449 -16.70 -0.38 16.66
C ARG A 449 -15.68 -1.41 16.22
N LEU A 450 -15.11 -1.22 15.03
CA LEU A 450 -14.04 -2.05 14.47
C LEU A 450 -12.84 -1.14 14.24
N ALA A 451 -12.05 -0.85 15.26
CA ALA A 451 -10.75 -0.26 14.95
C ALA A 451 -9.95 -1.33 14.21
N HIS A 452 -9.58 -1.08 12.95
CA HIS A 452 -8.73 -1.98 12.18
C HIS A 452 -7.55 -1.26 11.55
N MET A 453 -6.46 -1.99 11.29
CA MET A 453 -5.35 -1.43 10.56
C MET A 453 -5.76 -1.37 9.10
N HIS A 454 -5.89 -0.17 8.55
CA HIS A 454 -6.12 -0.06 7.12
C HIS A 454 -4.94 -0.72 6.38
N GLU A 455 -5.20 -1.84 5.71
CA GLU A 455 -4.61 -2.05 4.40
C GLU A 455 -4.92 -0.78 3.61
N ILE A 456 -3.92 -0.23 2.92
CA ILE A 456 -4.11 0.72 1.80
C ILE A 456 -5.41 0.26 1.13
N ALA A 457 -6.45 1.09 1.05
CA ALA A 457 -7.83 0.64 0.87
C ALA A 457 -8.01 -0.03 -0.51
N GLN A 458 -7.46 -1.21 -0.70
CA GLN A 458 -7.40 -1.90 -1.96
C GLN A 458 -8.82 -2.28 -2.34
N GLU A 459 -9.06 -2.32 -3.64
CA GLU A 459 -10.26 -2.93 -4.14
C GLU A 459 -10.32 -4.38 -3.61
N THR A 460 -11.31 -4.68 -2.77
CA THR A 460 -11.49 -6.07 -2.31
C THR A 460 -11.79 -6.95 -3.52
N ARG A 461 -11.56 -8.25 -3.38
CA ARG A 461 -11.87 -9.21 -4.44
C ARG A 461 -13.33 -9.10 -4.88
N GLU A 462 -14.26 -8.92 -3.94
CA GLU A 462 -15.69 -8.79 -4.24
C GLU A 462 -15.99 -7.49 -4.98
N LEU A 463 -15.43 -6.36 -4.56
CA LEU A 463 -15.62 -5.08 -5.26
C LEU A 463 -15.04 -5.13 -6.68
N ARG A 464 -13.89 -5.79 -6.84
CA ARG A 464 -13.25 -6.03 -8.13
C ARG A 464 -14.13 -6.90 -9.03
N GLU A 465 -14.66 -8.00 -8.51
CA GLU A 465 -15.58 -8.88 -9.23
C GLU A 465 -16.85 -8.14 -9.65
N ILE A 466 -17.44 -7.31 -8.77
CA ILE A 466 -18.60 -6.48 -9.09
C ILE A 466 -18.28 -5.47 -10.20
N ARG A 467 -17.12 -4.79 -10.12
CA ARG A 467 -16.69 -3.83 -11.15
C ARG A 467 -16.47 -4.51 -12.50
N ILE A 468 -15.75 -5.63 -12.51
CA ILE A 468 -15.52 -6.42 -13.74
C ILE A 468 -16.85 -6.93 -14.30
N ALA A 469 -17.77 -7.41 -13.46
CA ALA A 469 -19.10 -7.86 -13.89
C ALA A 469 -19.95 -6.72 -14.50
N GLY A 470 -19.66 -5.45 -14.18
CA GLY A 470 -20.24 -4.27 -14.82
C GLY A 470 -19.72 -4.00 -16.24
N SER A 471 -18.61 -4.62 -16.61
CA SER A 471 -17.93 -4.43 -17.90
C SER A 471 -18.50 -5.37 -18.98
N LEU A 472 -18.34 -4.98 -20.24
CA LEU A 472 -18.53 -5.87 -21.39
C LEU A 472 -17.19 -6.50 -21.78
N PRO A 473 -17.18 -7.72 -22.35
CA PRO A 473 -15.96 -8.29 -22.92
C PRO A 473 -15.35 -7.33 -23.96
N SER A 474 -14.06 -7.06 -23.84
CA SER A 474 -13.32 -6.14 -24.71
C SER A 474 -12.18 -6.87 -25.42
N ARG A 475 -11.86 -6.43 -26.64
CA ARG A 475 -10.68 -6.86 -27.39
C ARG A 475 -9.58 -5.83 -27.22
N ILE A 476 -8.47 -6.24 -26.65
CA ILE A 476 -7.33 -5.36 -26.33
C ILE A 476 -6.12 -5.78 -27.15
N VAL A 477 -5.47 -4.81 -27.78
CA VAL A 477 -4.18 -5.02 -28.45
C VAL A 477 -3.08 -4.43 -27.60
N ILE A 478 -2.03 -5.21 -27.34
CA ILE A 478 -0.86 -4.78 -26.58
C ILE A 478 0.35 -4.87 -27.51
N VAL A 479 1.05 -3.75 -27.67
CA VAL A 479 2.19 -3.64 -28.60
C VAL A 479 3.50 -3.64 -27.81
N GLY A 480 4.24 -4.74 -27.87
CA GLY A 480 5.51 -4.99 -27.19
C GLY A 480 5.42 -6.13 -26.17
N GLY A 481 6.23 -7.18 -26.34
CA GLY A 481 6.28 -8.37 -25.49
C GLY A 481 7.27 -8.27 -24.32
N GLY A 482 7.55 -7.06 -23.82
CA GLY A 482 8.38 -6.85 -22.61
C GLY A 482 7.59 -7.05 -21.32
N LEU A 483 8.22 -6.76 -20.16
CA LEU A 483 7.57 -6.89 -18.85
C LEU A 483 6.29 -6.05 -18.73
N ALA A 484 6.28 -4.84 -19.28
CA ALA A 484 5.11 -3.97 -19.29
C ALA A 484 3.94 -4.61 -20.06
N GLY A 485 4.22 -5.15 -21.25
CA GLY A 485 3.23 -5.80 -22.09
C GLY A 485 2.67 -7.09 -21.48
N LEU A 486 3.53 -7.95 -20.90
CA LEU A 486 3.05 -9.16 -20.22
C LEU A 486 2.26 -8.83 -18.95
N SER A 487 2.67 -7.81 -18.19
CA SER A 487 1.91 -7.35 -17.03
C SER A 487 0.53 -6.83 -17.42
N ALA A 488 0.44 -6.06 -18.51
CA ALA A 488 -0.82 -5.60 -19.07
C ALA A 488 -1.68 -6.76 -19.61
N ALA A 489 -1.07 -7.76 -20.26
CA ALA A 489 -1.78 -8.91 -20.81
C ALA A 489 -2.42 -9.78 -19.73
N ILE A 490 -1.66 -10.11 -18.69
CA ILE A 490 -2.16 -10.92 -17.56
C ILE A 490 -3.29 -10.18 -16.85
N GLU A 491 -3.08 -8.90 -16.56
CA GLU A 491 -4.09 -8.09 -15.86
C GLU A 491 -5.37 -7.93 -16.71
N ALA A 492 -5.24 -7.62 -18.00
CA ALA A 492 -6.39 -7.48 -18.89
C ALA A 492 -7.19 -8.79 -19.02
N ALA A 493 -6.49 -9.92 -19.17
CA ALA A 493 -7.12 -11.24 -19.20
C ALA A 493 -7.82 -11.57 -17.87
N SER A 494 -7.24 -11.17 -16.73
CA SER A 494 -7.87 -11.32 -15.40
C SER A 494 -9.16 -10.51 -15.25
N CYS A 495 -9.27 -9.40 -15.98
CA CYS A 495 -10.48 -8.58 -16.09
C CYS A 495 -11.47 -9.10 -17.15
N GLY A 496 -11.22 -10.26 -17.75
CA GLY A 496 -12.12 -10.91 -18.71
C GLY A 496 -11.95 -10.48 -20.17
N ALA A 497 -10.94 -9.67 -20.50
CA ALA A 497 -10.67 -9.24 -21.87
C ALA A 497 -10.09 -10.37 -22.75
N GLN A 498 -10.24 -10.20 -24.06
CA GLN A 498 -9.54 -10.96 -25.10
C GLN A 498 -8.34 -10.13 -25.57
N VAL A 499 -7.14 -10.66 -25.39
CA VAL A 499 -5.88 -9.94 -25.54
C VAL A 499 -5.09 -10.48 -26.72
N ILE A 500 -4.59 -9.57 -27.56
CA ILE A 500 -3.62 -9.87 -28.61
C ILE A 500 -2.34 -9.11 -28.29
N LEU A 501 -1.30 -9.84 -27.89
CA LEU A 501 0.03 -9.30 -27.61
C LEU A 501 0.89 -9.42 -28.87
N MET A 502 1.32 -8.29 -29.42
CA MET A 502 2.12 -8.19 -30.63
C MET A 502 3.58 -7.86 -30.31
N GLU A 503 4.50 -8.68 -30.80
CA GLU A 503 5.94 -8.53 -30.67
C GLU A 503 6.59 -8.58 -32.05
N LYS A 504 7.48 -7.63 -32.34
CA LYS A 504 8.16 -7.55 -33.63
C LYS A 504 9.32 -8.53 -33.74
N GLU A 505 9.95 -8.87 -32.63
CA GLU A 505 10.99 -9.88 -32.59
C GLU A 505 10.41 -11.30 -32.63
N GLY A 506 11.26 -12.29 -32.92
CA GLY A 506 10.85 -13.69 -32.91
C GLY A 506 10.60 -14.30 -31.53
N ARG A 507 10.89 -13.55 -30.46
CA ARG A 507 10.64 -13.95 -29.07
C ARG A 507 10.27 -12.74 -28.23
N ILE A 508 9.43 -12.98 -27.23
CA ILE A 508 9.11 -11.98 -26.21
C ILE A 508 10.26 -11.83 -25.20
N GLY A 509 10.20 -10.83 -24.33
CA GLY A 509 11.23 -10.55 -23.32
C GLY A 509 11.77 -9.12 -23.39
N GLY A 510 12.06 -8.65 -24.60
CA GLY A 510 12.67 -7.34 -24.84
C GLY A 510 13.89 -7.06 -23.95
N ASN A 511 14.06 -5.81 -23.53
CA ASN A 511 15.12 -5.43 -22.59
C ASN A 511 14.85 -5.94 -21.15
N SER A 512 13.59 -6.24 -20.80
CA SER A 512 13.25 -6.77 -19.48
C SER A 512 13.94 -8.10 -19.19
N ALA A 513 14.03 -8.98 -20.19
CA ALA A 513 14.75 -10.26 -20.06
C ALA A 513 16.26 -10.10 -19.81
N LYS A 514 16.85 -8.93 -20.16
CA LYS A 514 18.28 -8.61 -19.95
C LYS A 514 18.55 -7.99 -18.57
N ALA A 515 17.53 -7.62 -17.81
CA ALA A 515 17.71 -6.91 -16.55
C ALA A 515 18.25 -7.82 -15.43
N THR A 516 19.25 -7.34 -14.69
CA THR A 516 19.94 -8.12 -13.64
C THR A 516 19.86 -7.50 -12.25
N SER A 517 19.60 -6.19 -12.14
CA SER A 517 19.75 -5.45 -10.87
C SER A 517 18.63 -5.69 -9.84
N GLY A 518 17.44 -6.14 -10.27
CA GLY A 518 16.28 -6.36 -9.41
C GLY A 518 15.16 -5.31 -9.58
N ILE A 519 14.09 -5.51 -8.82
CA ILE A 519 12.85 -4.70 -8.84
C ILE A 519 12.59 -4.07 -7.47
N ASN A 520 12.16 -2.81 -7.43
CA ASN A 520 11.95 -2.11 -6.16
C ASN A 520 10.58 -2.41 -5.54
N GLY A 521 10.51 -2.43 -4.21
CA GLY A 521 9.27 -2.43 -3.44
C GLY A 521 9.53 -2.05 -1.99
N TRP A 522 8.66 -1.24 -1.39
CA TRP A 522 8.71 -0.94 0.05
C TRP A 522 7.53 -1.58 0.78
N GLY A 523 7.68 -1.80 2.10
CA GLY A 523 6.64 -2.42 2.91
C GLY A 523 6.38 -3.88 2.53
N THR A 524 7.39 -4.60 2.04
CA THR A 524 7.27 -5.99 1.58
C THR A 524 7.55 -6.99 2.70
N ARG A 525 7.07 -8.23 2.54
CA ARG A 525 7.36 -9.34 3.48
C ARG A 525 8.86 -9.65 3.57
N THR A 526 9.58 -9.56 2.45
CA THR A 526 11.03 -9.78 2.41
C THR A 526 11.78 -8.72 3.23
N GLN A 527 11.39 -7.45 3.13
CA GLN A 527 11.96 -6.37 3.95
C GLN A 527 11.65 -6.55 5.43
N ALA A 528 10.41 -6.90 5.76
CA ALA A 528 10.04 -7.23 7.13
C ALA A 528 10.97 -8.32 7.69
N LYS A 529 11.09 -9.47 7.02
CA LYS A 529 11.98 -10.57 7.46
C LYS A 529 13.45 -10.18 7.65
N SER A 530 13.89 -9.09 7.04
CA SER A 530 15.26 -8.56 7.12
C SER A 530 15.37 -7.31 8.00
N ASP A 531 14.33 -6.99 8.79
CA ASP A 531 14.26 -5.83 9.70
C ASP A 531 14.51 -4.47 9.02
N ILE A 532 14.05 -4.32 7.77
CA ILE A 532 14.20 -3.09 7.00
C ILE A 532 12.92 -2.24 7.09
N LEU A 533 13.02 -1.14 7.84
CA LEU A 533 11.98 -0.13 8.01
C LEU A 533 11.96 0.88 6.84
N ASP A 534 11.45 0.47 5.68
CA ASP A 534 11.27 1.35 4.52
C ASP A 534 9.81 1.84 4.40
N GLY A 535 9.60 2.94 3.68
CA GLY A 535 8.28 3.54 3.55
C GLY A 535 8.14 4.46 2.34
N GLY A 536 6.90 4.67 1.91
CA GLY A 536 6.60 5.41 0.67
C GLY A 536 7.19 6.81 0.60
N LYS A 537 7.25 7.55 1.73
CA LYS A 537 7.88 8.89 1.75
C LYS A 537 9.38 8.85 1.41
N TYR A 538 10.11 7.85 1.89
CA TYR A 538 11.54 7.69 1.59
C TYR A 538 11.74 7.28 0.14
N PHE A 539 10.92 6.37 -0.36
CA PHE A 539 10.97 5.93 -1.75
C PHE A 539 10.60 7.04 -2.75
N GLU A 540 9.55 7.80 -2.47
CA GLU A 540 9.14 8.99 -3.24
C GLU A 540 10.29 10.01 -3.27
N ARG A 541 10.85 10.36 -2.10
CA ARG A 541 11.99 11.29 -2.00
C ARG A 541 13.18 10.84 -2.84
N ASP A 542 13.61 9.59 -2.71
CA ASP A 542 14.77 9.08 -3.44
C ASP A 542 14.51 9.08 -4.96
N THR A 543 13.28 8.82 -5.38
CA THR A 543 12.87 8.92 -6.80
C THR A 543 12.95 10.37 -7.30
N PHE A 544 12.43 11.34 -6.54
CA PHE A 544 12.55 12.77 -6.89
C PHE A 544 14.00 13.26 -6.93
N LEU A 545 14.83 12.85 -5.96
CA LEU A 545 16.26 13.20 -5.95
C LEU A 545 17.00 12.61 -7.14
N SER A 546 16.66 11.38 -7.53
CA SER A 546 17.18 10.79 -8.76
C SER A 546 16.71 11.54 -10.00
N GLY A 547 15.47 12.02 -10.03
CA GLY A 547 14.85 12.64 -11.21
C GLY A 547 15.15 14.12 -11.43
N VAL A 548 16.04 14.73 -10.62
CA VAL A 548 16.46 16.12 -10.81
C VAL A 548 16.98 16.36 -12.23
N GLY A 549 16.55 17.46 -12.84
CA GLY A 549 16.94 17.85 -14.21
C GLY A 549 15.96 17.42 -15.31
N GLY A 550 14.84 16.78 -14.95
CA GLY A 550 13.72 16.50 -15.86
C GLY A 550 12.37 16.57 -15.14
N THR A 551 11.32 16.08 -15.79
CA THR A 551 9.94 16.16 -15.29
C THR A 551 9.59 14.91 -14.47
N THR A 552 9.59 15.06 -13.14
CA THR A 552 9.15 14.00 -12.23
C THR A 552 7.75 14.32 -11.72
N ASP A 553 6.72 13.75 -12.35
CA ASP A 553 5.32 13.99 -12.00
C ASP A 553 5.00 13.39 -10.61
N PRO A 554 4.57 14.21 -9.64
CA PRO A 554 4.32 13.71 -8.29
C PRO A 554 3.20 12.67 -8.19
N ALA A 555 2.18 12.74 -9.04
CA ALA A 555 1.10 11.76 -9.04
C ALA A 555 1.59 10.41 -9.59
N LEU A 556 2.41 10.40 -10.65
CA LEU A 556 3.01 9.18 -11.19
C LEU A 556 3.96 8.52 -10.19
N VAL A 557 4.83 9.31 -9.54
CA VAL A 557 5.74 8.78 -8.49
C VAL A 557 4.94 8.26 -7.30
N LYS A 558 3.85 8.92 -6.92
CA LYS A 558 2.99 8.45 -5.83
C LYS A 558 2.36 7.10 -6.14
N VAL A 559 1.85 6.91 -7.37
CA VAL A 559 1.30 5.62 -7.82
C VAL A 559 2.38 4.55 -7.84
N LEU A 560 3.55 4.84 -8.43
CA LEU A 560 4.69 3.92 -8.47
C LEU A 560 5.08 3.47 -7.06
N SER A 561 5.13 4.41 -6.11
CA SER A 561 5.44 4.17 -4.71
C SER A 561 4.39 3.30 -4.04
N VAL A 562 3.14 3.74 -3.99
CA VAL A 562 2.07 3.06 -3.25
C VAL A 562 1.82 1.65 -3.79
N LYS A 563 1.95 1.44 -5.11
CA LYS A 563 1.75 0.12 -5.75
C LYS A 563 3.00 -0.76 -5.77
N SER A 564 4.12 -0.32 -5.20
CA SER A 564 5.39 -1.05 -5.28
C SER A 564 5.38 -2.37 -4.50
N GLY A 565 4.82 -2.38 -3.29
CA GLY A 565 4.66 -3.60 -2.48
C GLY A 565 3.73 -4.61 -3.15
N ASP A 566 2.59 -4.12 -3.69
CA ASP A 566 1.62 -4.94 -4.43
C ASP A 566 2.24 -5.57 -5.68
N ALA A 567 3.10 -4.85 -6.38
CA ALA A 567 3.81 -5.36 -7.55
C ALA A 567 4.74 -6.53 -7.19
N ILE A 568 5.48 -6.43 -6.07
CA ILE A 568 6.32 -7.51 -5.55
C ILE A 568 5.46 -8.71 -5.11
N GLY A 569 4.37 -8.46 -4.39
CA GLY A 569 3.42 -9.49 -3.97
C GLY A 569 2.81 -10.24 -5.16
N TRP A 570 2.39 -9.50 -6.20
CA TRP A 570 1.82 -10.07 -7.41
C TRP A 570 2.82 -10.95 -8.18
N LEU A 571 4.05 -10.47 -8.42
CA LEU A 571 5.08 -11.30 -9.06
C LEU A 571 5.40 -12.55 -8.23
N THR A 572 5.47 -12.41 -6.91
CA THR A 572 5.69 -13.55 -6.00
C THR A 572 4.55 -14.56 -6.08
N SER A 573 3.29 -14.09 -6.17
CA SER A 573 2.11 -14.95 -6.32
C SER A 573 2.11 -15.74 -7.63
N LEU A 574 2.76 -15.24 -8.68
CA LEU A 574 2.96 -15.94 -9.96
C LEU A 574 4.15 -16.92 -9.93
N GLY A 575 4.93 -16.96 -8.84
CA GLY A 575 6.06 -17.87 -8.67
C GLY A 575 7.45 -17.23 -8.81
N VAL A 576 7.55 -15.90 -8.91
CA VAL A 576 8.86 -15.23 -8.97
C VAL A 576 9.48 -15.15 -7.57
N PRO A 577 10.67 -15.72 -7.32
CA PRO A 577 11.25 -15.81 -5.97
C PRO A 577 11.92 -14.51 -5.52
N LEU A 578 11.17 -13.47 -5.16
CA LEU A 578 11.70 -12.14 -4.79
C LEU A 578 12.12 -12.04 -3.31
N SER A 579 13.04 -12.90 -2.87
CA SER A 579 13.43 -13.04 -1.45
C SER A 579 14.79 -12.43 -1.07
N VAL A 580 15.60 -11.99 -2.03
CA VAL A 580 16.92 -11.37 -1.75
C VAL A 580 16.84 -9.86 -1.91
N LEU A 581 17.40 -9.11 -0.95
CA LEU A 581 17.40 -7.64 -0.96
C LEU A 581 18.78 -7.05 -1.23
N SER A 582 18.79 -5.99 -2.02
CA SER A 582 19.96 -5.17 -2.29
C SER A 582 19.62 -3.69 -2.18
N GLN A 583 20.65 -2.86 -1.98
CA GLN A 583 20.57 -1.41 -2.02
C GLN A 583 21.40 -0.91 -3.20
N LEU A 584 20.75 -0.28 -4.16
CA LEU A 584 21.41 0.33 -5.31
C LEU A 584 21.76 1.80 -5.01
N GLY A 585 22.59 2.42 -5.87
CA GLY A 585 22.93 3.84 -5.74
C GLY A 585 21.71 4.75 -5.79
N GLY A 586 21.69 5.77 -4.92
CA GLY A 586 20.57 6.72 -4.78
C GLY A 586 19.47 6.29 -3.80
N HIS A 587 19.50 5.06 -3.30
CA HIS A 587 18.53 4.56 -2.33
C HIS A 587 18.95 4.83 -0.89
N SER A 588 18.01 5.27 -0.06
CA SER A 588 18.16 5.37 1.39
C SER A 588 18.03 4.04 2.15
N PHE A 589 17.32 3.07 1.57
CA PHE A 589 17.10 1.75 2.17
C PHE A 589 17.22 0.62 1.13
N LYS A 590 17.51 -0.59 1.62
CA LYS A 590 17.44 -1.84 0.84
C LYS A 590 15.98 -2.11 0.41
N ARG A 591 15.69 -1.96 -0.87
CA ARG A 591 14.34 -2.18 -1.43
C ARG A 591 14.33 -2.90 -2.78
N THR A 592 15.50 -3.21 -3.32
CA THR A 592 15.65 -3.85 -4.62
C THR A 592 15.67 -5.36 -4.44
N HIS A 593 14.56 -6.00 -4.81
CA HIS A 593 14.31 -7.43 -4.69
C HIS A 593 14.91 -8.22 -5.87
N ARG A 594 15.46 -9.39 -5.56
CA ARG A 594 16.11 -10.31 -6.49
C ARG A 594 15.75 -11.76 -6.17
N ALA A 595 16.06 -12.63 -7.12
CA ALA A 595 16.05 -14.07 -6.92
C ALA A 595 17.24 -14.51 -6.06
N PRO A 596 17.06 -15.53 -5.19
CA PRO A 596 18.18 -16.21 -4.58
C PRO A 596 19.01 -16.90 -5.67
N ASP A 597 20.30 -17.08 -5.40
CA ASP A 597 21.16 -17.88 -6.27
C ASP A 597 20.68 -19.34 -6.25
N LYS A 598 21.03 -20.10 -7.29
CA LYS A 598 20.82 -21.55 -7.29
C LYS A 598 21.64 -22.21 -6.18
N THR A 599 21.31 -23.45 -5.84
CA THR A 599 22.04 -24.26 -4.84
C THR A 599 23.52 -24.45 -5.17
N ASP A 600 23.90 -24.35 -6.45
CA ASP A 600 25.30 -24.38 -6.93
C ASP A 600 26.00 -23.01 -6.90
N GLY A 601 25.34 -21.97 -6.37
CA GLY A 601 25.85 -20.59 -6.33
C GLY A 601 25.71 -19.82 -7.64
N THR A 602 25.08 -20.38 -8.67
CA THR A 602 24.85 -19.67 -9.94
C THR A 602 23.79 -18.58 -9.75
N PRO A 603 24.10 -17.30 -10.08
CA PRO A 603 23.12 -16.23 -9.99
C PRO A 603 21.93 -16.44 -10.94
N LEU A 604 20.72 -16.18 -10.45
CA LEU A 604 19.51 -16.16 -11.28
C LEU A 604 19.27 -14.74 -11.84
N PRO A 605 19.33 -14.54 -13.17
CA PRO A 605 19.06 -13.24 -13.77
C PRO A 605 17.58 -12.89 -13.61
N ILE A 606 17.30 -12.00 -12.65
CA ILE A 606 15.93 -11.69 -12.22
C ILE A 606 15.00 -11.25 -13.35
N GLY A 607 15.47 -10.45 -14.32
CA GLY A 607 14.68 -10.03 -15.46
C GLY A 607 14.23 -11.21 -16.33
N HIS A 608 15.14 -12.14 -16.64
CA HIS A 608 14.81 -13.37 -17.36
C HIS A 608 13.88 -14.28 -16.56
N THR A 609 14.12 -14.43 -15.26
CA THR A 609 13.25 -15.22 -14.36
C THR A 609 11.83 -14.69 -14.35
N ILE A 610 11.65 -13.37 -14.21
CA ILE A 610 10.33 -12.73 -14.29
C ILE A 610 9.70 -13.02 -15.65
N MET A 611 10.38 -12.72 -16.76
CA MET A 611 9.79 -12.89 -18.09
C MET A 611 9.37 -14.32 -18.36
N ARG A 612 10.21 -15.30 -18.02
CA ARG A 612 9.89 -16.72 -18.17
C ARG A 612 8.67 -17.12 -17.34
N THR A 613 8.61 -16.70 -16.08
CA THR A 613 7.49 -17.01 -15.19
C THR A 613 6.17 -16.46 -15.72
N LEU A 614 6.17 -15.22 -16.22
CA LEU A 614 4.98 -14.58 -16.77
C LEU A 614 4.56 -15.20 -18.11
N GLU A 615 5.53 -15.53 -18.97
CA GLU A 615 5.28 -16.25 -20.22
C GLU A 615 4.65 -17.62 -19.96
N ASP A 616 5.26 -18.41 -19.06
CA ASP A 616 4.75 -19.74 -18.67
C ASP A 616 3.35 -19.61 -18.09
N HIS A 617 3.10 -18.58 -17.25
CA HIS A 617 1.76 -18.33 -16.71
C HIS A 617 0.73 -18.05 -17.82
N ILE A 618 1.06 -17.19 -18.79
CA ILE A 618 0.16 -16.89 -19.91
C ILE A 618 -0.11 -18.14 -20.74
N ARG A 619 0.93 -18.87 -21.14
CA ARG A 619 0.80 -20.04 -22.01
C ARG A 619 0.03 -21.19 -21.35
N ASN A 620 0.22 -21.38 -20.04
CA ASN A 620 -0.37 -22.51 -19.32
C ASN A 620 -1.77 -22.20 -18.78
N ASN A 621 -2.07 -20.94 -18.43
CA ASN A 621 -3.30 -20.60 -17.70
C ASN A 621 -4.21 -19.61 -18.45
N LEU A 622 -3.70 -18.88 -19.45
CA LEU A 622 -4.42 -17.80 -20.12
C LEU A 622 -4.43 -17.95 -21.66
N SER A 623 -4.07 -19.12 -22.19
CA SER A 623 -3.98 -19.37 -23.65
C SER A 623 -5.32 -19.20 -24.38
N GLU A 624 -6.45 -19.35 -23.70
CA GLU A 624 -7.80 -19.10 -24.24
C GLU A 624 -8.17 -17.60 -24.34
N ARG A 625 -7.40 -16.73 -23.67
CA ARG A 625 -7.67 -15.28 -23.59
C ARG A 625 -6.55 -14.42 -24.15
N VAL A 626 -5.32 -14.95 -24.23
CA VAL A 626 -4.14 -14.20 -24.64
C VAL A 626 -3.48 -14.88 -25.83
N THR A 627 -3.57 -14.24 -26.99
CA THR A 627 -2.86 -14.66 -28.20
C THR A 627 -1.55 -13.86 -28.31
N ILE A 628 -0.43 -14.57 -28.39
CA ILE A 628 0.89 -13.98 -28.62
C ILE A 628 1.23 -14.09 -30.10
N MET A 629 1.43 -12.95 -30.77
CA MET A 629 1.90 -12.85 -32.15
C MET A 629 3.33 -12.30 -32.12
N THR A 630 4.31 -13.10 -32.54
CA THR A 630 5.69 -12.67 -32.76
C THR A 630 5.93 -12.36 -34.24
N HIS A 631 7.09 -11.79 -34.58
CA HIS A 631 7.42 -11.36 -35.95
C HIS A 631 6.40 -10.38 -36.55
N VAL A 632 5.75 -9.55 -35.73
CA VAL A 632 4.75 -8.57 -36.22
C VAL A 632 5.12 -7.15 -35.80
N SER A 633 5.22 -6.26 -36.77
CA SER A 633 5.52 -4.85 -36.53
C SER A 633 4.26 -4.01 -36.70
N VAL A 634 3.85 -3.30 -35.64
CA VAL A 634 2.75 -2.33 -35.71
C VAL A 634 3.26 -1.03 -36.32
N THR A 635 2.63 -0.60 -37.41
CA THR A 635 3.07 0.55 -38.21
C THR A 635 2.16 1.76 -38.12
N GLU A 636 0.91 1.59 -37.66
CA GLU A 636 -0.08 2.67 -37.55
C GLU A 636 -1.05 2.40 -36.40
N LEU A 637 -1.44 3.45 -35.66
CA LEU A 637 -2.62 3.41 -34.79
C LEU A 637 -3.84 3.80 -35.61
N LEU A 638 -4.81 2.89 -35.73
CA LEU A 638 -6.09 3.23 -36.37
C LEU A 638 -6.86 4.13 -35.40
N HIS A 639 -7.37 5.27 -35.88
CA HIS A 639 -8.08 6.21 -35.03
C HIS A 639 -9.20 6.95 -35.78
N GLU A 640 -10.13 7.46 -35.00
CA GLU A 640 -11.18 8.39 -35.42
C GLU A 640 -10.94 9.72 -34.71
N THR A 641 -11.32 10.82 -35.35
CA THR A 641 -11.18 12.16 -34.79
C THR A 641 -12.50 12.91 -34.91
N ASP A 642 -13.07 13.25 -33.77
CA ASP A 642 -14.30 14.05 -33.66
C ASP A 642 -13.97 15.48 -33.22
N THR A 643 -14.86 16.42 -33.50
CA THR A 643 -14.74 17.81 -33.00
C THR A 643 -15.75 18.02 -31.89
N THR A 644 -15.27 18.37 -30.69
CA THR A 644 -16.12 18.68 -29.54
C THR A 644 -16.85 20.02 -29.76
N PRO A 645 -17.98 20.29 -29.06
CA PRO A 645 -18.76 21.52 -29.25
C PRO A 645 -17.99 22.84 -29.02
N ASP A 646 -16.86 22.79 -28.31
CA ASP A 646 -15.95 23.92 -28.12
C ASP A 646 -14.88 24.08 -29.23
N GLY A 647 -14.88 23.18 -30.22
CA GLY A 647 -13.99 23.20 -31.38
C GLY A 647 -12.69 22.40 -31.22
N ALA A 648 -12.51 21.65 -30.11
CA ALA A 648 -11.32 20.84 -29.92
C ALA A 648 -11.43 19.46 -30.58
N SER A 649 -10.32 18.93 -31.12
CA SER A 649 -10.31 17.62 -31.78
C SER A 649 -10.16 16.47 -30.78
N GLU A 650 -11.18 15.66 -30.54
CA GLU A 650 -11.07 14.45 -29.72
C GLU A 650 -10.63 13.27 -30.57
N VAL A 651 -9.54 12.60 -30.17
CA VAL A 651 -8.98 11.46 -30.90
C VAL A 651 -9.29 10.18 -30.13
N ARG A 652 -9.80 9.17 -30.85
CA ARG A 652 -10.09 7.84 -30.33
C ARG A 652 -9.37 6.77 -31.15
N VAL A 653 -8.52 5.98 -30.51
CA VAL A 653 -7.88 4.82 -31.13
C VAL A 653 -8.87 3.66 -31.21
N THR A 654 -8.93 3.00 -32.36
CA THR A 654 -9.87 1.91 -32.70
C THR A 654 -9.18 0.62 -33.13
N GLY A 655 -7.85 0.58 -33.11
CA GLY A 655 -7.07 -0.59 -33.46
C GLY A 655 -5.67 -0.26 -33.95
N VAL A 656 -5.06 -1.20 -34.66
CA VAL A 656 -3.71 -1.08 -35.20
C VAL A 656 -3.63 -1.58 -36.64
N ARG A 657 -2.70 -1.04 -37.40
CA ARG A 657 -2.18 -1.67 -38.62
C ARG A 657 -0.83 -2.31 -38.32
N TYR A 658 -0.62 -3.53 -38.79
CA TYR A 658 0.62 -4.26 -38.59
C TYR A 658 1.08 -4.97 -39.87
N ARG A 659 2.37 -5.28 -39.93
CA ARG A 659 3.01 -6.09 -40.97
C ARG A 659 3.56 -7.36 -40.34
N ASP A 660 3.31 -8.50 -40.97
CA ASP A 660 4.02 -9.74 -40.67
C ASP A 660 5.42 -9.66 -41.29
N LEU A 661 6.45 -9.77 -40.46
CA LEU A 661 7.85 -9.70 -40.87
C LEU A 661 8.35 -11.04 -41.42
N SER A 662 7.58 -12.11 -41.31
CA SER A 662 7.86 -13.40 -41.95
C SER A 662 7.36 -13.48 -43.40
N ASP A 663 6.44 -12.60 -43.79
CA ASP A 663 5.89 -12.48 -45.14
C ASP A 663 6.36 -11.18 -45.81
N VAL A 664 7.48 -11.25 -46.55
CA VAL A 664 8.14 -10.08 -47.15
C VAL A 664 7.25 -9.38 -48.19
N ASP A 665 6.42 -10.15 -48.91
CA ASP A 665 5.49 -9.64 -49.94
C ASP A 665 4.09 -9.34 -49.38
N GLY A 666 3.87 -9.62 -48.08
CA GLY A 666 2.60 -9.48 -47.39
C GLY A 666 2.14 -8.03 -47.27
N GLN A 667 0.86 -7.79 -47.59
CA GLN A 667 0.24 -6.48 -47.39
C GLN A 667 -0.02 -6.20 -45.91
N PRO A 668 0.12 -4.95 -45.43
CA PRO A 668 -0.20 -4.59 -44.07
C PRO A 668 -1.65 -4.93 -43.69
N SER A 669 -1.83 -5.63 -42.59
CA SER A 669 -3.13 -6.05 -42.07
C SER A 669 -3.68 -5.06 -41.05
N LYS A 670 -5.01 -4.97 -40.95
CA LYS A 670 -5.70 -4.18 -39.92
C LYS A 670 -6.26 -5.10 -38.84
N LEU A 671 -6.12 -4.69 -37.58
CA LEU A 671 -6.73 -5.35 -36.44
C LEU A 671 -7.46 -4.30 -35.60
N LEU A 672 -8.78 -4.44 -35.50
CA LEU A 672 -9.60 -3.59 -34.66
C LEU A 672 -9.50 -4.00 -33.19
N ALA A 673 -9.54 -3.02 -32.29
CA ALA A 673 -9.48 -3.21 -30.85
C ALA A 673 -10.30 -2.14 -30.13
N ASP A 674 -10.86 -2.50 -28.98
CA ASP A 674 -11.59 -1.55 -28.12
C ASP A 674 -10.63 -0.62 -27.36
N ALA A 675 -9.40 -1.08 -27.11
CA ALA A 675 -8.29 -0.26 -26.66
C ALA A 675 -6.93 -0.84 -27.06
N VAL A 676 -5.93 0.04 -27.11
CA VAL A 676 -4.53 -0.28 -27.42
C VAL A 676 -3.63 0.12 -26.25
N VAL A 677 -2.72 -0.78 -25.85
CA VAL A 677 -1.66 -0.52 -24.88
C VAL A 677 -0.31 -0.50 -25.59
N LEU A 678 0.39 0.62 -25.52
CA LEU A 678 1.77 0.73 -25.99
C LEU A 678 2.74 0.32 -24.87
N ALA A 679 3.59 -0.67 -25.17
CA ALA A 679 4.59 -1.22 -24.26
C ALA A 679 5.91 -1.54 -25.01
N THR A 680 6.23 -0.75 -26.04
CA THR A 680 7.32 -1.01 -27.00
C THR A 680 8.72 -0.74 -26.46
N GLY A 681 8.82 -0.14 -25.27
CA GLY A 681 10.07 0.34 -24.71
C GLY A 681 10.59 1.63 -25.37
N GLY A 682 11.85 1.95 -25.10
CA GLY A 682 12.51 3.20 -25.48
C GLY A 682 13.10 3.24 -26.90
N PHE A 683 13.93 4.25 -27.14
CA PHE A 683 14.51 4.60 -28.45
C PHE A 683 16.04 4.64 -28.47
N SER A 684 16.68 3.92 -27.55
CA SER A 684 18.15 3.93 -27.38
C SER A 684 18.95 3.39 -28.57
N ASN A 685 18.32 2.60 -29.45
CA ASN A 685 18.93 2.07 -30.67
C ASN A 685 18.24 2.58 -31.95
N ASP A 686 17.54 3.71 -31.86
CA ASP A 686 16.88 4.32 -33.01
C ASP A 686 17.92 4.96 -33.94
N ARG A 687 18.32 4.23 -34.98
CA ARG A 687 19.31 4.64 -36.00
C ARG A 687 18.66 4.98 -37.35
N GLU A 688 17.33 5.05 -37.39
CA GLU A 688 16.56 5.30 -38.61
C GLU A 688 16.69 6.77 -39.05
N GLU A 689 16.26 7.08 -40.27
CA GLU A 689 16.29 8.45 -40.82
C GLU A 689 15.48 9.44 -39.97
N ASN A 690 14.35 8.99 -39.41
CA ASN A 690 13.50 9.75 -38.50
C ASN A 690 13.85 9.55 -37.01
N SER A 691 15.12 9.25 -36.72
CA SER A 691 15.59 8.89 -35.37
C SER A 691 15.22 9.91 -34.30
N LEU A 692 14.54 9.45 -33.26
CA LEU A 692 14.25 10.18 -32.04
C LEU A 692 15.54 10.54 -31.30
N LEU A 693 16.54 9.65 -31.33
CA LEU A 693 17.83 9.92 -30.69
C LEU A 693 18.56 11.08 -31.39
N CYS A 694 18.61 11.09 -32.73
CA CYS A 694 19.18 12.20 -33.50
C CYS A 694 18.38 13.51 -33.28
N LYS A 695 17.06 13.42 -33.18
CA LYS A 695 16.19 14.59 -32.97
C LYS A 695 16.34 15.23 -31.59
N TYR A 696 16.38 14.44 -30.53
CA TYR A 696 16.30 14.94 -29.14
C TYR A 696 17.64 14.91 -28.39
N ALA A 697 18.57 14.03 -28.76
CA ALA A 697 19.90 13.93 -28.16
C ALA A 697 20.99 13.63 -29.22
N PRO A 698 21.18 14.49 -30.24
CA PRO A 698 22.10 14.24 -31.36
C PRO A 698 23.54 13.98 -30.92
N HIS A 699 23.97 14.60 -29.82
CA HIS A 699 25.29 14.41 -29.22
C HIS A 699 25.53 12.98 -28.68
N LEU A 700 24.48 12.16 -28.55
CA LEU A 700 24.55 10.75 -28.16
C LEU A 700 24.31 9.80 -29.33
N ALA A 701 23.95 10.29 -30.52
CA ALA A 701 23.56 9.46 -31.65
C ALA A 701 24.65 8.50 -32.15
N SER A 702 25.93 8.79 -31.87
CA SER A 702 27.06 7.92 -32.19
C SER A 702 27.37 6.86 -31.12
N PHE A 703 26.84 7.00 -29.90
CA PHE A 703 27.19 6.09 -28.81
C PHE A 703 26.59 4.70 -29.03
N PRO A 704 27.27 3.62 -28.61
CA PRO A 704 26.67 2.31 -28.55
C PRO A 704 25.55 2.24 -27.49
N THR A 705 24.75 1.19 -27.51
CA THR A 705 23.67 0.96 -26.52
C THR A 705 23.79 -0.42 -25.86
N THR A 706 23.21 -0.59 -24.68
CA THR A 706 23.06 -1.90 -24.01
C THR A 706 21.70 -2.57 -24.25
N ASN A 707 20.80 -1.86 -24.92
CA ASN A 707 19.47 -2.35 -25.30
C ASN A 707 19.52 -3.13 -26.61
N GLY A 708 18.50 -3.93 -26.91
CA GLY A 708 18.45 -4.68 -28.17
C GLY A 708 18.24 -3.82 -29.42
N PRO A 709 18.45 -4.39 -30.62
CA PRO A 709 18.16 -3.74 -31.90
C PRO A 709 16.70 -3.31 -32.05
N TRP A 710 15.78 -3.95 -31.31
CA TRP A 710 14.37 -3.60 -31.28
C TRP A 710 14.03 -2.26 -30.59
N ALA A 711 14.95 -1.64 -29.85
CA ALA A 711 14.69 -0.39 -29.11
C ALA A 711 14.73 0.87 -30.00
N THR A 712 13.84 0.93 -30.99
CA THR A 712 13.77 1.93 -32.08
C THR A 712 12.71 3.01 -31.85
N GLY A 713 12.04 3.03 -30.70
CA GLY A 713 11.06 4.08 -30.36
C GLY A 713 9.72 3.98 -31.05
N ASP A 714 9.34 2.81 -31.58
CA ASP A 714 8.14 2.63 -32.42
C ASP A 714 6.86 3.13 -31.74
N GLY A 715 6.64 2.79 -30.47
CA GLY A 715 5.45 3.25 -29.73
C GLY A 715 5.42 4.76 -29.53
N VAL A 716 6.57 5.41 -29.35
CA VAL A 716 6.65 6.87 -29.26
C VAL A 716 6.30 7.51 -30.61
N LYS A 717 6.81 6.96 -31.72
CA LYS A 717 6.49 7.40 -33.09
C LYS A 717 4.99 7.22 -33.38
N LEU A 718 4.43 6.04 -33.04
CA LEU A 718 3.01 5.72 -33.16
C LEU A 718 2.14 6.71 -32.36
N ALA A 719 2.42 6.90 -31.07
CA ALA A 719 1.65 7.81 -30.23
C ALA A 719 1.74 9.27 -30.70
N THR A 720 2.91 9.71 -31.16
CA THR A 720 3.09 11.07 -31.69
C THR A 720 2.25 11.31 -32.94
N SER A 721 2.06 10.29 -33.79
CA SER A 721 1.22 10.38 -35.00
C SER A 721 -0.25 10.70 -34.70
N VAL A 722 -0.72 10.39 -33.50
CA VAL A 722 -2.10 10.67 -33.02
C VAL A 722 -2.16 11.82 -32.00
N GLY A 723 -1.09 12.63 -31.90
CA GLY A 723 -1.05 13.85 -31.08
C GLY A 723 -0.60 13.67 -29.64
N ALA A 724 0.03 12.55 -29.28
CA ALA A 724 0.52 12.33 -27.92
C ALA A 724 1.57 13.38 -27.53
N LYS A 725 1.46 13.90 -26.30
CA LYS A 725 2.46 14.77 -25.69
C LYS A 725 3.65 13.92 -25.27
N LEU A 726 4.84 14.36 -25.66
CA LEU A 726 6.09 13.78 -25.19
C LEU A 726 6.70 14.62 -24.05
N VAL A 727 7.47 13.97 -23.19
CA VAL A 727 8.18 14.59 -22.08
C VAL A 727 9.58 13.99 -21.95
N ASP A 728 10.56 14.78 -21.51
CA ASP A 728 11.93 14.36 -21.18
C ASP A 728 12.69 13.60 -22.29
N MET A 729 12.36 13.82 -23.57
CA MET A 729 12.94 13.08 -24.70
C MET A 729 14.47 13.28 -24.85
N ASP A 730 15.02 14.36 -24.31
CA ASP A 730 16.46 14.64 -24.28
C ASP A 730 17.18 13.96 -23.09
N LYS A 731 16.43 13.38 -22.14
CA LYS A 731 16.98 12.75 -20.94
C LYS A 731 17.31 11.29 -21.24
N VAL A 732 18.55 11.07 -21.68
CA VAL A 732 19.07 9.74 -22.04
C VAL A 732 20.26 9.39 -21.14
N GLN A 733 20.18 8.24 -20.46
CA GLN A 733 21.19 7.80 -19.51
C GLN A 733 22.30 6.99 -20.20
N LEU A 734 23.56 7.39 -19.99
CA LEU A 734 24.73 6.56 -20.29
C LEU A 734 25.10 5.68 -19.09
N HIS A 735 25.43 4.43 -19.36
CA HIS A 735 26.11 3.54 -18.42
C HIS A 735 27.58 3.41 -18.80
N PRO A 736 28.54 3.57 -17.88
CA PRO A 736 29.96 3.63 -18.21
C PRO A 736 30.58 2.28 -18.63
N THR A 737 29.86 1.17 -18.43
CA THR A 737 30.39 -0.20 -18.56
C THR A 737 29.64 -1.04 -19.58
N GLY A 738 29.46 -0.54 -20.80
CA GLY A 738 29.18 -1.41 -21.95
C GLY A 738 30.43 -2.23 -22.29
N LEU A 739 30.33 -3.55 -22.27
CA LEU A 739 31.46 -4.44 -22.54
C LEU A 739 31.69 -4.53 -24.05
N ILE A 740 32.87 -4.15 -24.51
CA ILE A 740 33.31 -4.34 -25.90
C ILE A 740 33.73 -5.81 -26.04
N ASP A 741 33.10 -6.54 -26.95
CA ASP A 741 33.58 -7.85 -27.39
C ASP A 741 34.77 -7.66 -28.34
N PRO A 742 35.98 -8.13 -28.01
CA PRO A 742 37.13 -8.03 -28.91
C PRO A 742 36.92 -8.73 -30.26
N LYS A 743 36.01 -9.70 -30.34
CA LYS A 743 35.66 -10.43 -31.58
C LYS A 743 34.69 -9.65 -32.47
N ASP A 744 33.96 -8.70 -31.90
CA ASP A 744 32.99 -7.86 -32.61
C ASP A 744 32.97 -6.42 -32.04
N PRO A 745 34.10 -5.68 -32.15
CA PRO A 745 34.23 -4.38 -31.50
C PRO A 745 33.32 -3.32 -32.13
N ALA A 746 32.93 -3.46 -33.40
CA ALA A 746 32.06 -2.56 -34.14
C ALA A 746 30.58 -2.69 -33.76
N ASN A 747 30.19 -3.72 -33.00
CA ASN A 747 28.79 -3.95 -32.63
C ASN A 747 28.21 -2.74 -31.88
N THR A 748 27.17 -2.11 -32.40
CA THR A 748 26.54 -0.97 -31.74
C THR A 748 25.75 -1.36 -30.48
N THR A 749 25.50 -2.66 -30.28
CA THR A 749 24.85 -3.22 -29.09
C THR A 749 25.87 -3.93 -28.20
N LYS A 750 26.13 -3.39 -27.01
CA LYS A 750 27.08 -3.92 -26.02
C LYS A 750 26.36 -4.71 -24.94
N ILE A 751 27.04 -5.70 -24.38
CA ILE A 751 26.54 -6.38 -23.18
C ILE A 751 26.83 -5.48 -21.97
N LEU A 752 25.83 -5.22 -21.15
CA LEU A 752 26.00 -4.41 -19.95
C LEU A 752 26.89 -5.17 -18.95
N GLY A 753 28.06 -4.63 -18.66
CA GLY A 753 28.80 -4.95 -17.45
C GLY A 753 28.07 -4.34 -16.25
N PRO A 754 27.59 -5.12 -15.28
CA PRO A 754 26.81 -4.58 -14.16
C PRO A 754 27.69 -3.64 -13.32
N GLU A 755 27.03 -2.69 -12.64
CA GLU A 755 27.70 -1.76 -11.72
C GLU A 755 28.53 -2.47 -10.64
N ALA A 756 28.17 -3.71 -10.31
CA ALA A 756 28.92 -4.61 -9.44
C ALA A 756 30.37 -4.83 -9.89
N LEU A 757 30.73 -4.70 -11.17
CA LEU A 757 32.13 -4.79 -11.63
C LEU A 757 33.02 -3.74 -10.94
N ARG A 758 32.58 -2.48 -10.98
CA ARG A 758 33.25 -1.37 -10.28
C ARG A 758 33.03 -1.47 -8.77
N GLY A 759 31.82 -1.86 -8.36
CA GLY A 759 31.41 -2.03 -6.96
C GLY A 759 32.19 -3.10 -6.19
N SER A 760 32.74 -4.10 -6.87
CA SER A 760 33.51 -5.20 -6.27
C SER A 760 35.01 -4.92 -6.22
N GLY A 761 35.46 -3.73 -6.62
CA GLY A 761 36.87 -3.34 -6.60
C GLY A 761 37.49 -3.13 -7.98
N GLY A 762 36.73 -3.33 -9.07
CA GLY A 762 37.22 -3.06 -10.42
C GLY A 762 37.70 -1.62 -10.60
N ILE A 763 38.97 -1.45 -10.99
CA ILE A 763 39.58 -0.15 -11.26
C ILE A 763 39.56 0.17 -12.76
N LEU A 764 39.49 1.45 -13.11
CA LEU A 764 39.52 1.89 -14.51
C LEU A 764 40.90 2.47 -14.84
N LEU A 765 41.56 1.89 -15.84
CA LEU A 765 42.84 2.35 -16.37
C LEU A 765 42.67 2.91 -17.78
N ASN A 766 43.47 3.92 -18.13
CA ASN A 766 43.59 4.45 -19.49
C ASN A 766 44.74 3.74 -20.26
N LYS A 767 45.02 4.16 -21.50
CA LYS A 767 46.12 3.61 -22.33
C LYS A 767 47.52 3.85 -21.76
N GLN A 768 47.67 4.71 -20.76
CA GLN A 768 48.93 4.95 -20.04
C GLN A 768 49.03 4.11 -18.75
N GLY A 769 48.09 3.18 -18.52
CA GLY A 769 48.07 2.37 -17.30
C GLY A 769 47.70 3.15 -16.03
N LYS A 770 47.18 4.37 -16.16
CA LYS A 770 46.88 5.28 -15.03
C LYS A 770 45.39 5.30 -14.69
N ARG A 771 45.08 5.41 -13.40
CA ARG A 771 43.71 5.71 -12.92
C ARG A 771 43.36 7.17 -13.18
N PHE A 772 42.14 7.45 -13.58
CA PHE A 772 41.71 8.79 -14.00
C PHE A 772 40.34 9.23 -13.43
N VAL A 773 39.64 8.36 -12.71
CA VAL A 773 38.33 8.66 -12.11
C VAL A 773 38.08 7.83 -10.87
N ASN A 774 37.24 8.32 -9.95
CA ASN A 774 36.65 7.47 -8.91
C ASN A 774 35.62 6.53 -9.56
N GLU A 775 35.91 5.23 -9.59
CA GLU A 775 35.06 4.26 -10.28
C GLU A 775 33.68 4.10 -9.61
N LEU A 776 33.47 4.63 -8.40
CA LEU A 776 32.19 4.59 -7.69
C LEU A 776 31.42 5.92 -7.75
N ASP A 777 31.86 6.87 -8.56
CA ASP A 777 31.16 8.13 -8.79
C ASP A 777 29.90 7.94 -9.68
N LEU A 778 29.14 9.02 -9.91
CA LEU A 778 27.96 9.03 -10.77
C LEU A 778 28.29 8.50 -12.17
N ARG A 779 27.36 7.75 -12.76
CA ARG A 779 27.49 7.18 -14.11
C ARG A 779 27.86 8.21 -15.18
N SER A 780 27.32 9.42 -15.06
CA SER A 780 27.62 10.56 -15.93
C SER A 780 29.07 11.04 -15.78
N VAL A 781 29.59 11.10 -14.54
CA VAL A 781 30.97 11.50 -14.25
C VAL A 781 31.94 10.47 -14.81
N VAL A 782 31.71 9.17 -14.54
CA VAL A 782 32.57 8.09 -15.04
C VAL A 782 32.54 8.03 -16.57
N SER A 783 31.35 8.14 -17.19
CA SER A 783 31.21 8.12 -18.65
C SER A 783 31.93 9.31 -19.30
N LYS A 784 31.76 10.51 -18.73
CA LYS A 784 32.46 11.72 -19.20
C LYS A 784 33.98 11.55 -19.09
N ALA A 785 34.46 11.01 -17.96
CA ALA A 785 35.89 10.80 -17.73
C ALA A 785 36.50 9.84 -18.76
N ILE A 786 35.80 8.75 -19.12
CA ILE A 786 36.25 7.83 -20.18
C ILE A 786 36.32 8.56 -21.53
N ASN A 787 35.26 9.29 -21.91
CA ASN A 787 35.21 10.02 -23.17
C ASN A 787 36.31 11.09 -23.29
N THR A 788 36.59 11.82 -22.20
CA THR A 788 37.63 12.87 -22.17
C THR A 788 39.04 12.32 -22.40
N GLN A 789 39.28 11.02 -22.19
CA GLN A 789 40.57 10.42 -22.53
C GLN A 789 40.85 10.39 -24.04
N GLY A 790 39.82 10.44 -24.90
CA GLY A 790 39.95 10.37 -26.35
C GLY A 790 40.50 9.04 -26.88
N ASN A 791 40.53 7.99 -26.05
CA ASN A 791 41.09 6.69 -26.40
C ASN A 791 40.04 5.82 -27.11
N GLU A 792 40.08 5.79 -28.44
CA GLU A 792 39.21 4.91 -29.23
C GLU A 792 39.71 3.45 -29.22
N TYR A 793 38.77 2.49 -29.10
CA TYR A 793 39.06 1.08 -29.26
C TYR A 793 39.21 0.74 -30.75
N PRO A 794 40.30 0.06 -31.18
CA PRO A 794 40.54 -0.23 -32.59
C PRO A 794 39.37 -0.99 -33.26
N GLY A 795 38.94 -0.52 -34.43
CA GLY A 795 37.87 -1.16 -35.20
C GLY A 795 36.47 -1.06 -34.57
N SER A 796 36.29 -0.25 -33.52
CA SER A 796 34.98 -0.11 -32.85
C SER A 796 34.04 0.89 -33.51
N GLY A 797 34.53 1.71 -34.45
CA GLY A 797 33.75 2.75 -35.10
C GLY A 797 33.42 3.94 -34.18
N GLY A 798 34.36 4.37 -33.33
CA GLY A 798 34.21 5.55 -32.47
C GLY A 798 33.95 5.28 -30.99
N CYS A 799 34.09 4.04 -30.49
CA CYS A 799 33.89 3.78 -29.06
C CYS A 799 35.13 4.19 -28.25
N TYR A 800 35.02 5.26 -27.47
CA TYR A 800 36.00 5.56 -26.42
C TYR A 800 35.91 4.54 -25.30
N PHE A 801 37.05 4.06 -24.81
CA PHE A 801 37.07 2.96 -23.84
C PHE A 801 38.10 3.15 -22.72
N ALA A 802 37.92 2.35 -21.67
CA ALA A 802 38.88 2.15 -20.59
C ALA A 802 39.01 0.65 -20.27
N TYR A 803 40.06 0.29 -19.54
CA TYR A 803 40.31 -1.06 -19.08
C TYR A 803 39.75 -1.20 -17.66
N CYS A 804 38.74 -2.05 -17.47
CA CYS A 804 38.22 -2.40 -16.15
C CYS A 804 38.95 -3.64 -15.63
N VAL A 805 39.80 -3.44 -14.63
CA VAL A 805 40.72 -4.46 -14.10
C VAL A 805 40.25 -4.93 -12.74
N LEU A 806 40.07 -6.24 -12.59
CA LEU A 806 39.77 -6.93 -11.33
C LEU A 806 40.91 -7.90 -11.00
N ASN A 807 41.48 -7.81 -9.80
CA ASN A 807 42.34 -8.88 -9.28
C ASN A 807 41.50 -10.06 -8.76
N GLU A 808 42.14 -11.05 -8.15
CA GLU A 808 41.47 -12.21 -7.58
C GLU A 808 40.47 -11.85 -6.47
N ASP A 809 40.82 -10.94 -5.56
CA ASP A 809 39.90 -10.49 -4.50
C ASP A 809 38.67 -9.78 -5.08
N ALA A 810 38.87 -8.87 -6.04
CA ALA A 810 37.76 -8.18 -6.71
C ALA A 810 36.89 -9.15 -7.50
N THR A 811 37.50 -10.18 -8.10
CA THR A 811 36.81 -11.25 -8.82
C THR A 811 35.95 -12.08 -7.87
N ASN A 812 36.47 -12.41 -6.68
CA ASN A 812 35.74 -13.15 -5.66
C ASN A 812 34.53 -12.35 -5.14
N LEU A 813 34.71 -11.04 -4.92
CA LEU A 813 33.62 -10.13 -4.56
C LEU A 813 32.57 -9.98 -5.68
N PHE A 814 33.01 -9.97 -6.95
CA PHE A 814 32.10 -9.91 -8.10
C PHE A 814 31.28 -11.20 -8.29
N GLY A 815 31.84 -12.33 -7.83
CA GLY A 815 31.19 -13.63 -7.79
C GLY A 815 31.61 -14.53 -8.96
N GLY A 816 31.99 -15.78 -8.63
CA GLY A 816 32.46 -16.77 -9.60
C GLY A 816 31.45 -17.08 -10.70
N GLY A 817 30.14 -17.12 -10.39
CA GLY A 817 29.08 -17.32 -11.38
C GLY A 817 28.95 -16.17 -12.38
N ALA A 818 29.10 -14.92 -11.92
CA ALA A 818 29.06 -13.74 -12.78
C ALA A 818 30.27 -13.70 -13.72
N LEU A 819 31.49 -13.90 -13.20
CA LEU A 819 32.69 -13.96 -14.05
C LEU A 819 32.64 -15.18 -15.01
N GLY A 820 32.12 -16.32 -14.57
CA GLY A 820 31.89 -17.48 -15.44
C GLY A 820 30.97 -17.14 -16.62
N PHE A 821 29.90 -16.37 -16.38
CA PHE A 821 29.00 -15.92 -17.44
C PHE A 821 29.67 -14.91 -18.40
N TYR A 822 30.21 -13.80 -17.91
CA TYR A 822 30.78 -12.77 -18.79
C TYR A 822 32.12 -13.18 -19.41
N GLY A 823 33.00 -13.80 -18.63
CA GLY A 823 34.32 -14.23 -19.05
C GLY A 823 34.26 -15.53 -19.85
N LYS A 824 33.86 -16.64 -19.23
CA LYS A 824 33.96 -17.97 -19.87
C LYS A 824 32.89 -18.21 -20.94
N LYS A 825 31.63 -17.83 -20.69
CA LYS A 825 30.52 -18.09 -21.62
C LYS A 825 30.45 -17.06 -22.75
N LEU A 826 30.64 -15.78 -22.46
CA LEU A 826 30.55 -14.70 -23.45
C LEU A 826 31.90 -14.27 -24.02
N GLY A 827 33.03 -14.58 -23.37
CA GLY A 827 34.36 -14.21 -23.87
C GLY A 827 34.72 -12.72 -23.70
N LEU A 828 34.08 -12.01 -22.77
CA LEU A 828 34.22 -10.56 -22.60
C LEU A 828 35.33 -10.12 -21.64
N PHE A 829 36.09 -11.09 -21.09
CA PHE A 829 37.23 -10.83 -20.21
C PHE A 829 38.49 -11.45 -20.80
N GLN A 830 39.59 -10.69 -20.74
CA GLN A 830 40.94 -11.20 -20.95
C GLN A 830 41.62 -11.40 -19.60
N ARG A 831 42.56 -12.35 -19.55
CA ARG A 831 43.27 -12.71 -18.32
C ARG A 831 44.75 -12.39 -18.48
N ALA A 832 45.34 -11.80 -17.46
CA ALA A 832 46.78 -11.54 -17.34
C ALA A 832 47.25 -12.03 -15.98
N GLU A 833 48.24 -12.92 -15.93
CA GLU A 833 48.75 -13.51 -14.68
C GLU A 833 49.64 -12.53 -13.90
N THR A 834 50.35 -11.65 -14.62
CA THR A 834 51.36 -10.74 -14.04
C THR A 834 51.12 -9.28 -14.45
N VAL A 835 51.80 -8.35 -13.76
CA VAL A 835 51.78 -6.91 -14.13
C VAL A 835 52.38 -6.70 -15.52
N GLU A 836 53.41 -7.48 -15.89
CA GLU A 836 54.02 -7.44 -17.22
C GLU A 836 53.00 -7.84 -18.31
N GLU A 837 52.24 -8.91 -18.11
CA GLU A 837 51.19 -9.33 -19.04
C GLU A 837 50.05 -8.30 -19.12
N LEU A 838 49.70 -7.68 -17.99
CA LEU A 838 48.70 -6.61 -17.96
C LEU A 838 49.19 -5.36 -18.71
N ALA A 839 50.45 -4.96 -18.53
CA ALA A 839 51.07 -3.85 -19.26
C ALA A 839 51.09 -4.11 -20.77
N LYS A 840 51.43 -5.34 -21.19
CA LYS A 840 51.37 -5.78 -22.59
C LYS A 840 49.95 -5.73 -23.16
N LEU A 841 48.95 -6.17 -22.39
CA LEU A 841 47.54 -6.11 -22.79
C LEU A 841 47.04 -4.68 -22.96
N ILE A 842 47.48 -3.75 -22.10
CA ILE A 842 47.13 -2.32 -22.19
C ILE A 842 47.93 -1.63 -23.32
N GLY A 843 49.18 -2.04 -23.54
CA GLY A 843 50.14 -1.34 -24.39
C GLY A 843 50.79 -0.15 -23.69
N CYS A 844 50.98 -0.21 -22.36
CA CYS A 844 51.60 0.85 -21.56
C CYS A 844 52.95 0.42 -20.95
N ASP A 845 53.66 1.37 -20.36
CA ASP A 845 54.88 1.11 -19.60
C ASP A 845 54.59 0.28 -18.33
N GLU A 846 55.38 -0.76 -18.07
CA GLU A 846 55.19 -1.63 -16.90
C GLU A 846 55.46 -0.88 -15.59
N GLY A 847 56.48 0.00 -15.56
CA GLY A 847 56.85 0.77 -14.38
C GLY A 847 55.74 1.75 -13.98
N GLU A 848 55.19 2.51 -14.95
CA GLU A 848 54.06 3.41 -14.69
C GLU A 848 52.81 2.67 -14.19
N LEU A 849 52.53 1.49 -14.73
CA LEU A 849 51.41 0.65 -14.29
C LEU A 849 51.65 0.12 -12.87
N ARG A 850 52.85 -0.40 -12.59
CA ARG A 850 53.23 -0.89 -11.26
C ARG A 850 53.08 0.21 -10.22
N ASP A 851 53.61 1.41 -10.49
CA ASP A 851 53.45 2.59 -9.64
C ASP A 851 51.98 2.92 -9.37
N THR A 852 51.13 2.80 -10.39
CA THR A 852 49.69 3.05 -10.26
C THR A 852 49.02 2.04 -9.32
N LEU A 853 49.37 0.76 -9.45
CA LEU A 853 48.86 -0.32 -8.62
C LEU A 853 49.38 -0.22 -7.17
N GLU A 854 50.67 0.07 -6.97
CA GLU A 854 51.27 0.25 -5.63
C GLU A 854 50.69 1.44 -4.87
N LYS A 855 50.46 2.58 -5.56
CA LYS A 855 49.78 3.74 -4.98
C LYS A 855 48.34 3.40 -4.59
N TYR A 856 47.62 2.65 -5.44
CA TYR A 856 46.25 2.23 -5.12
C TYR A 856 46.22 1.27 -3.92
N GLU A 857 47.12 0.29 -3.89
CA GLU A 857 47.28 -0.65 -2.79
C GLU A 857 47.57 0.07 -1.47
N THR A 858 48.47 1.07 -1.48
CA THR A 858 48.79 1.89 -0.30
C THR A 858 47.57 2.65 0.19
N CYS A 859 46.85 3.36 -0.68
CA CYS A 859 45.64 4.10 -0.31
C CYS A 859 44.53 3.16 0.22
N SER A 860 44.34 2.01 -0.42
CA SER A 860 43.32 1.03 -0.08
C SER A 860 43.58 0.40 1.30
N LYS A 861 44.82 -0.06 1.56
CA LYS A 861 45.21 -0.63 2.86
C LYS A 861 45.10 0.39 3.99
N ALA A 862 45.53 1.63 3.74
CA ALA A 862 45.45 2.71 4.72
C ALA A 862 44.04 3.33 4.84
N LYS A 863 43.10 2.97 3.95
CA LYS A 863 41.74 3.54 3.88
C LYS A 863 41.72 5.07 3.81
N VAL A 864 42.70 5.65 3.11
CA VAL A 864 42.79 7.11 2.89
C VAL A 864 42.32 7.47 1.49
N ALA A 865 41.87 8.71 1.31
CA ALA A 865 41.45 9.21 0.00
C ALA A 865 42.58 9.08 -1.03
N CYS A 866 42.27 8.50 -2.20
CA CYS A 866 43.23 8.39 -3.28
C CYS A 866 43.60 9.79 -3.80
N PRO A 867 44.88 10.19 -3.82
CA PRO A 867 45.28 11.55 -4.18
C PRO A 867 44.96 11.93 -5.63
N VAL A 868 44.85 10.94 -6.53
CA VAL A 868 44.56 11.15 -7.95
C VAL A 868 43.06 11.24 -8.24
N THR A 869 42.23 10.48 -7.51
CA THR A 869 40.81 10.27 -7.87
C THR A 869 39.82 10.68 -6.78
N GLY A 870 40.28 10.98 -5.57
CA GLY A 870 39.44 11.26 -4.41
C GLY A 870 38.67 10.04 -3.86
N LYS A 871 38.83 8.84 -4.44
CA LYS A 871 38.15 7.62 -3.98
C LYS A 871 38.52 7.30 -2.53
N VAL A 872 37.50 7.10 -1.68
CA VAL A 872 37.64 6.75 -0.25
C VAL A 872 37.07 5.37 0.10
N VAL A 873 36.32 4.74 -0.81
CA VAL A 873 35.71 3.42 -0.61
C VAL A 873 36.49 2.38 -1.42
N PHE A 874 37.00 1.36 -0.74
CA PHE A 874 37.82 0.29 -1.33
C PHE A 874 37.24 -1.08 -0.96
N PRO A 875 36.47 -1.73 -1.84
CA PRO A 875 35.89 -3.05 -1.57
C PRO A 875 36.94 -4.14 -1.31
N CYS A 876 38.09 -4.04 -1.99
CA CYS A 876 39.28 -4.86 -1.79
C CYS A 876 40.55 -4.06 -2.14
N VAL A 877 41.70 -4.69 -1.94
CA VAL A 877 43.01 -4.15 -2.31
C VAL A 877 43.40 -4.68 -3.69
N VAL A 878 43.40 -3.81 -4.71
CA VAL A 878 43.93 -4.15 -6.05
C VAL A 878 45.39 -3.67 -6.12
N GLY A 879 46.33 -4.58 -5.94
CA GLY A 879 47.76 -4.29 -5.93
C GLY A 879 48.50 -4.84 -7.13
N THR A 880 49.81 -5.04 -6.97
CA THR A 880 50.71 -5.61 -8.00
C THR A 880 50.63 -7.13 -8.11
N ARG A 881 49.86 -7.79 -7.23
CA ARG A 881 49.63 -9.23 -7.26
C ARG A 881 48.45 -9.58 -8.19
N GLY A 882 48.77 -10.23 -9.31
CA GLY A 882 47.78 -10.89 -10.17
C GLY A 882 47.28 -12.22 -9.58
N PRO A 883 46.42 -12.95 -10.30
CA PRO A 883 45.97 -12.69 -11.66
C PRO A 883 44.98 -11.54 -11.79
N TYR A 884 44.87 -10.98 -12.99
CA TYR A 884 43.94 -9.91 -13.37
C TYR A 884 42.95 -10.39 -14.44
N ASN A 885 41.67 -10.12 -14.22
CA ASN A 885 40.63 -10.21 -15.23
C ASN A 885 40.32 -8.81 -15.75
N VAL A 886 40.39 -8.62 -17.06
CA VAL A 886 40.30 -7.32 -17.72
C VAL A 886 39.16 -7.31 -18.71
N ALA A 887 38.23 -6.37 -18.53
CA ALA A 887 37.16 -6.08 -19.47
C ALA A 887 37.38 -4.71 -20.13
N PHE A 888 37.06 -4.60 -21.42
CA PHE A 888 37.05 -3.31 -22.11
C PHE A 888 35.68 -2.67 -21.96
N VAL A 889 35.63 -1.49 -21.35
CA VAL A 889 34.38 -0.81 -21.03
C VAL A 889 34.26 0.48 -21.82
N THR A 890 33.07 0.73 -22.38
CA THR A 890 32.73 1.95 -23.10
C THR A 890 31.39 2.52 -22.60
N PRO A 891 31.26 3.85 -22.47
CA PRO A 891 29.97 4.48 -22.20
C PRO A 891 28.94 4.08 -23.25
N SER A 892 27.79 3.57 -22.81
CA SER A 892 26.72 3.09 -23.70
C SER A 892 25.37 3.59 -23.22
N ILE A 893 24.48 3.94 -24.16
CA ILE A 893 23.09 4.31 -23.85
C ILE A 893 22.41 3.12 -23.19
N HIS A 894 21.79 3.35 -22.03
CA HIS A 894 21.20 2.29 -21.21
C HIS A 894 19.70 2.49 -20.95
N TYR A 895 19.23 3.74 -20.91
CA TYR A 895 17.82 4.03 -20.67
C TYR A 895 17.43 5.37 -21.30
N THR A 896 16.24 5.45 -21.87
CA THR A 896 15.62 6.71 -22.29
C THR A 896 14.51 7.07 -21.32
N MET A 897 14.67 8.16 -20.55
CA MET A 897 13.68 8.57 -19.53
C MET A 897 12.44 9.23 -20.14
N GLY A 898 12.59 9.77 -21.34
CA GLY A 898 11.50 10.41 -22.08
C GLY A 898 10.64 9.45 -22.87
N GLY A 899 9.39 9.85 -23.07
CA GLY A 899 8.39 9.10 -23.79
C GLY A 899 7.04 9.80 -23.79
N CYS A 900 5.98 9.04 -24.02
CA CYS A 900 4.60 9.52 -23.94
C CYS A 900 4.26 9.95 -22.51
N LEU A 901 3.80 11.19 -22.33
CA LEU A 901 3.24 11.62 -21.07
C LEU A 901 1.98 10.80 -20.79
N ILE A 902 1.92 10.17 -19.62
CA ILE A 902 0.77 9.40 -19.18
C ILE A 902 0.16 10.02 -17.92
N SER A 903 -1.10 9.69 -17.68
CA SER A 903 -1.72 9.96 -16.39
C SER A 903 -1.49 8.81 -15.38
N PRO A 904 -1.84 9.01 -14.09
CA PRO A 904 -1.89 7.94 -13.10
C PRO A 904 -2.71 6.69 -13.49
N ALA A 905 -3.63 6.82 -14.45
CA ALA A 905 -4.43 5.72 -14.99
C ALA A 905 -3.81 5.10 -16.26
N ALA A 906 -2.54 5.37 -16.54
CA ALA A 906 -1.79 4.93 -17.72
C ALA A 906 -2.34 5.40 -19.08
N GLU A 907 -3.32 6.30 -19.10
CA GLU A 907 -3.83 6.92 -20.34
C GLU A 907 -2.76 7.81 -20.97
N VAL A 908 -2.49 7.64 -22.27
CA VAL A 908 -1.60 8.53 -23.03
C VAL A 908 -2.27 9.88 -23.19
N LEU A 909 -1.54 10.95 -22.87
CA LEU A 909 -2.07 12.31 -22.85
C LEU A 909 -1.67 13.09 -24.09
N GLN A 910 -2.56 13.99 -24.52
CA GLN A 910 -2.32 15.02 -25.52
C GLN A 910 -2.45 16.41 -24.87
N GLU A 911 -1.89 17.43 -25.51
CA GLU A 911 -2.05 18.82 -25.07
C GLU A 911 -3.50 19.28 -25.27
N TYR A 912 -4.06 19.97 -24.28
CA TYR A 912 -5.41 20.50 -24.30
C TYR A 912 -5.43 21.89 -23.69
N LYS A 913 -5.65 22.91 -24.54
CA LYS A 913 -5.66 24.33 -24.16
C LYS A 913 -7.04 24.84 -23.72
N GLY A 914 -8.01 23.95 -23.44
CA GLY A 914 -9.33 24.35 -22.96
C GLY A 914 -9.31 24.86 -21.51
N LEU A 915 -10.50 25.26 -21.01
CA LEU A 915 -10.72 25.69 -19.62
C LEU A 915 -10.66 24.50 -18.64
N ASN A 916 -9.48 23.89 -18.51
CA ASN A 916 -9.23 22.82 -17.56
C ASN A 916 -8.54 23.38 -16.32
N ILE A 917 -9.18 23.19 -15.15
CA ILE A 917 -8.66 23.67 -13.87
C ILE A 917 -7.68 22.69 -13.22
N LEU A 918 -7.61 21.47 -13.74
CA LEU A 918 -6.75 20.43 -13.20
C LEU A 918 -5.42 20.39 -13.95
N GLU A 919 -5.44 20.34 -15.29
CA GLU A 919 -4.25 20.16 -16.13
C GLU A 919 -4.45 20.68 -17.57
N ASN A 920 -3.37 21.08 -18.26
CA ASN A 920 -3.41 21.42 -19.70
C ASN A 920 -3.38 20.18 -20.62
N HIS A 921 -3.85 19.04 -20.13
CA HIS A 921 -3.77 17.76 -20.82
C HIS A 921 -5.11 17.03 -20.76
N ARG A 922 -5.35 16.16 -21.74
CA ARG A 922 -6.45 15.22 -21.74
C ARG A 922 -6.02 13.87 -22.35
N PRO A 923 -6.72 12.77 -22.06
CA PRO A 923 -6.45 11.48 -22.69
C PRO A 923 -6.66 11.48 -24.21
N ILE A 924 -5.83 10.73 -24.92
CA ILE A 924 -6.20 10.14 -26.22
C ILE A 924 -7.05 8.91 -25.91
N ARG A 925 -8.28 8.85 -26.43
CA ARG A 925 -9.25 7.84 -26.00
C ARG A 925 -8.80 6.46 -26.47
N CYS A 926 -8.97 5.49 -25.56
CA CYS A 926 -8.64 4.08 -25.79
C CYS A 926 -7.15 3.80 -26.05
N LEU A 927 -6.25 4.74 -25.72
CA LEU A 927 -4.81 4.57 -25.83
C LEU A 927 -4.14 4.66 -24.45
N PHE A 928 -3.45 3.60 -24.08
CA PHE A 928 -2.71 3.49 -22.83
C PHE A 928 -1.22 3.25 -23.10
N GLY A 929 -0.36 3.57 -22.13
CA GLY A 929 1.08 3.38 -22.22
C GLY A 929 1.67 2.83 -20.93
N ALA A 930 2.64 1.93 -21.04
CA ALA A 930 3.36 1.38 -19.89
C ALA A 930 4.82 1.04 -20.22
N GLY A 931 5.71 1.24 -19.23
CA GLY A 931 7.15 0.99 -19.38
C GLY A 931 7.89 2.14 -20.07
N GLU A 932 9.06 1.84 -20.65
CA GLU A 932 10.00 2.85 -21.20
C GLU A 932 9.48 3.63 -22.43
N VAL A 933 8.31 3.26 -22.99
CA VAL A 933 7.61 4.08 -24.00
C VAL A 933 6.98 5.35 -23.37
N THR A 934 6.83 5.36 -22.05
CA THR A 934 6.22 6.47 -21.29
C THR A 934 7.27 7.37 -20.67
N GLY A 935 6.88 8.60 -20.32
CA GLY A 935 7.71 9.56 -19.61
C GLY A 935 6.98 10.24 -18.46
N GLY A 936 7.72 10.98 -17.64
CA GLY A 936 7.20 11.72 -16.48
C GLY A 936 7.38 11.01 -15.13
N VAL A 937 7.78 9.73 -15.12
CA VAL A 937 8.01 8.97 -13.87
C VAL A 937 9.38 9.25 -13.27
N HIS A 938 10.43 9.29 -14.10
CA HIS A 938 11.83 9.34 -13.64
C HIS A 938 12.50 10.70 -13.76
N GLY A 939 11.92 11.65 -14.51
CA GLY A 939 12.57 12.93 -14.79
C GLY A 939 13.94 12.80 -15.45
N GLY A 940 14.94 13.51 -14.91
CA GLY A 940 16.28 13.62 -15.50
C GLY A 940 17.12 12.35 -15.39
N ASN A 941 16.82 11.45 -14.44
CA ASN A 941 17.56 10.22 -14.24
C ASN A 941 16.75 9.16 -13.47
N ARG A 942 16.83 7.90 -13.91
CA ARG A 942 16.09 6.78 -13.32
C ARG A 942 16.79 6.18 -12.10
N LEU A 943 16.05 6.05 -11.01
CA LEU A 943 16.47 5.32 -9.81
C LEU A 943 16.60 3.82 -10.13
N GLY A 944 17.68 3.18 -9.67
CA GLY A 944 17.96 1.77 -9.96
C GLY A 944 16.80 0.86 -9.54
N GLY A 945 16.39 -0.09 -10.37
CA GLY A 945 15.25 -1.00 -10.09
C GLY A 945 13.86 -0.44 -10.38
N ASN A 946 13.69 0.89 -10.59
CA ASN A 946 12.38 1.47 -10.93
C ASN A 946 11.89 1.09 -12.34
N SER A 947 12.77 0.69 -13.27
CA SER A 947 12.34 0.31 -14.63
C SER A 947 11.54 -0.98 -14.66
N LEU A 948 11.90 -1.98 -13.85
CA LEU A 948 11.09 -3.18 -13.73
C LEU A 948 9.80 -2.88 -12.96
N LEU A 949 9.90 -2.04 -11.93
CA LEU A 949 8.73 -1.67 -11.12
C LEU A 949 7.67 -0.93 -11.93
N GLU A 950 8.05 0.08 -12.72
CA GLU A 950 7.08 0.83 -13.53
C GLU A 950 6.43 -0.04 -14.61
N CYS A 951 7.17 -1.00 -15.16
CA CYS A 951 6.63 -1.96 -16.12
C CYS A 951 5.50 -2.76 -15.48
N VAL A 952 5.66 -3.22 -14.24
CA VAL A 952 4.61 -3.96 -13.53
C VAL A 952 3.47 -3.04 -13.12
N VAL A 953 3.77 -1.91 -12.45
CA VAL A 953 2.74 -1.01 -11.92
C VAL A 953 1.87 -0.43 -13.03
N PHE A 954 2.47 0.25 -14.01
CA PHE A 954 1.70 0.87 -15.08
C PHE A 954 1.24 -0.15 -16.12
N GLY A 955 1.93 -1.29 -16.28
CA GLY A 955 1.45 -2.40 -17.11
C GLY A 955 0.13 -2.94 -16.57
N LYS A 956 0.05 -3.25 -15.28
CA LYS A 956 -1.21 -3.66 -14.64
C LYS A 956 -2.29 -2.58 -14.76
N ILE A 957 -1.98 -1.33 -14.43
CA ILE A 957 -2.96 -0.24 -14.56
C ILE A 957 -3.48 -0.13 -16.00
N ALA A 958 -2.60 -0.13 -17.00
CA ALA A 958 -2.99 -0.09 -18.41
C ALA A 958 -3.87 -1.29 -18.80
N GLY A 959 -3.51 -2.50 -18.38
CA GLY A 959 -4.28 -3.72 -18.63
C GLY A 959 -5.70 -3.66 -18.03
N ASP A 960 -5.82 -3.26 -16.77
CA ASP A 960 -7.11 -3.12 -16.07
C ASP A 960 -8.01 -2.07 -16.75
N ARG A 961 -7.45 -0.88 -17.02
CA ARG A 961 -8.20 0.24 -17.64
C ARG A 961 -8.59 -0.05 -19.08
N ALA A 962 -7.73 -0.74 -19.84
CA ALA A 962 -8.04 -1.18 -21.19
C ALA A 962 -9.13 -2.26 -21.18
N ALA A 963 -9.02 -3.27 -20.32
CA ALA A 963 -10.02 -4.34 -20.24
C ALA A 963 -11.42 -3.85 -19.85
N THR A 964 -11.49 -2.83 -18.99
CA THR A 964 -12.75 -2.24 -18.51
C THR A 964 -13.23 -1.05 -19.35
N ILE A 965 -12.68 -0.85 -20.55
CA ILE A 965 -13.03 0.28 -21.43
C ILE A 965 -14.51 0.30 -21.83
N LEU A 966 -15.10 -0.88 -22.07
CA LEU A 966 -16.50 -1.06 -22.41
C LEU A 966 -17.32 -1.42 -21.16
N GLN A 967 -18.38 -0.66 -20.91
CA GLN A 967 -19.25 -0.84 -19.75
C GLN A 967 -20.67 -1.15 -20.19
N LYS A 968 -21.39 -1.98 -19.42
CA LYS A 968 -22.81 -2.30 -19.67
C LYS A 968 -23.72 -1.08 -19.59
N ARG A 969 -23.29 -0.05 -18.87
CA ARG A 969 -23.98 1.24 -18.71
C ARG A 969 -23.04 2.36 -19.17
N GLU A 970 -23.55 3.28 -19.97
CA GLU A 970 -22.80 4.47 -20.38
C GLU A 970 -22.54 5.43 -19.19
N ILE A 971 -23.48 5.47 -18.26
CA ILE A 971 -23.43 6.30 -17.05
C ILE A 971 -22.89 5.48 -15.87
N ALA A 972 -21.90 6.04 -15.17
CA ALA A 972 -21.25 5.39 -14.04
C ALA A 972 -22.04 5.52 -12.72
N LEU A 973 -22.56 6.71 -12.39
CA LEU A 973 -23.18 6.96 -11.09
C LEU A 973 -24.70 6.81 -11.15
N SER A 974 -25.26 6.23 -10.09
CA SER A 974 -26.70 6.05 -9.93
C SER A 974 -27.22 6.93 -8.78
N LYS A 975 -28.47 7.37 -8.88
CA LYS A 975 -29.19 8.03 -7.77
C LYS A 975 -29.68 7.04 -6.70
N THR A 976 -29.81 5.76 -7.07
CA THR A 976 -30.39 4.72 -6.20
C THR A 976 -29.37 3.70 -5.70
N SER A 977 -28.20 3.59 -6.35
CA SER A 977 -27.18 2.60 -6.00
C SER A 977 -25.79 3.23 -5.89
N TRP A 978 -24.96 2.65 -5.03
CA TRP A 978 -23.56 3.02 -4.88
C TRP A 978 -22.72 2.39 -6.00
N THR A 979 -21.73 3.14 -6.49
CA THR A 979 -20.78 2.70 -7.52
C THR A 979 -19.38 2.70 -6.93
N SER A 980 -18.68 1.58 -7.01
CA SER A 980 -17.26 1.51 -6.63
C SER A 980 -16.39 2.28 -7.62
N VAL A 981 -15.51 3.12 -7.10
CA VAL A 981 -14.55 3.92 -7.87
C VAL A 981 -13.19 3.89 -7.18
N VAL A 982 -12.13 4.10 -7.97
CA VAL A 982 -10.75 4.02 -7.49
C VAL A 982 -10.13 5.42 -7.44
N VAL A 983 -9.51 5.79 -6.33
CA VAL A 983 -8.69 7.00 -6.20
C VAL A 983 -7.58 6.95 -7.23
N ARG A 984 -7.65 7.84 -8.21
CA ARG A 984 -6.64 8.00 -9.26
C ARG A 984 -5.46 8.80 -8.75
N GLU A 985 -5.74 9.89 -8.06
CA GLU A 985 -4.73 10.78 -7.47
C GLU A 985 -5.34 11.62 -6.34
N SER A 986 -4.47 12.06 -5.43
CA SER A 986 -4.78 13.03 -4.38
C SER A 986 -3.78 14.17 -4.48
N ARG A 987 -4.24 15.38 -4.80
CA ARG A 987 -3.40 16.59 -4.88
C ARG A 987 -3.67 17.56 -3.74
N SER A 988 -2.60 18.17 -3.26
CA SER A 988 -2.58 19.23 -2.24
C SER A 988 -1.47 20.23 -2.56
N GLY A 989 -1.60 21.47 -2.10
CA GLY A 989 -0.67 22.55 -2.41
C GLY A 989 -1.38 23.91 -2.44
N GLU A 990 -0.60 24.98 -2.55
CA GLU A 990 -1.09 26.36 -2.46
C GLU A 990 -2.22 26.67 -3.47
N GLN A 991 -2.14 26.13 -4.68
CA GLN A 991 -3.18 26.31 -5.71
C GLN A 991 -4.56 25.79 -5.27
N PHE A 992 -4.62 24.79 -4.39
CA PHE A 992 -5.85 24.21 -3.89
C PHE A 992 -6.34 24.87 -2.60
N GLY A 993 -5.58 25.81 -2.03
CA GLY A 993 -5.85 26.40 -0.72
C GLY A 993 -5.40 25.52 0.45
N THR A 994 -4.84 26.15 1.48
CA THR A 994 -4.37 25.48 2.70
C THR A 994 -5.50 24.67 3.36
N GLY A 995 -5.21 23.40 3.66
CA GLY A 995 -6.16 22.46 4.27
C GLY A 995 -7.11 21.77 3.27
N SER A 996 -7.18 22.23 2.03
CA SER A 996 -7.98 21.60 0.97
C SER A 996 -7.17 20.56 0.18
N ARG A 997 -7.88 19.61 -0.44
CA ARG A 997 -7.33 18.61 -1.35
C ARG A 997 -8.26 18.39 -2.52
N VAL A 998 -7.70 17.97 -3.64
CA VAL A 998 -8.45 17.44 -4.77
C VAL A 998 -8.27 15.94 -4.83
N LEU A 999 -9.37 15.22 -4.68
CA LEU A 999 -9.43 13.77 -4.88
C LEU A 999 -10.01 13.52 -6.26
N ARG A 1000 -9.23 12.90 -7.14
CA ARG A 1000 -9.70 12.44 -8.45
C ARG A 1000 -9.89 10.94 -8.41
N PHE A 1001 -11.02 10.47 -8.92
CA PHE A 1001 -11.37 9.06 -9.00
C PHE A 1001 -11.48 8.62 -10.46
N ASN A 1002 -11.07 7.39 -10.74
CA ASN A 1002 -11.40 6.67 -11.95
C ASN A 1002 -12.83 6.14 -11.82
N LEU A 1003 -13.67 6.45 -12.81
CA LEU A 1003 -14.92 5.73 -13.01
C LEU A 1003 -14.62 4.30 -13.52
N PRO A 1004 -15.53 3.33 -13.32
CA PRO A 1004 -15.33 1.94 -13.74
C PRO A 1004 -14.80 1.80 -15.17
N GLY A 1005 -15.42 2.47 -16.15
CA GLY A 1005 -14.90 2.56 -17.51
C GLY A 1005 -14.32 3.94 -17.85
N ALA A 1006 -13.23 3.97 -18.62
CA ALA A 1006 -12.58 5.23 -19.01
C ALA A 1006 -13.38 6.06 -20.04
N LEU A 1007 -14.41 5.47 -20.67
CA LEU A 1007 -15.35 6.15 -21.57
C LEU A 1007 -16.68 6.51 -20.90
N GLN A 1008 -16.90 6.16 -19.64
CA GLN A 1008 -18.16 6.49 -18.97
C GLN A 1008 -18.24 7.97 -18.59
N ARG A 1009 -19.47 8.49 -18.62
CA ARG A 1009 -19.80 9.78 -18.00
C ARG A 1009 -20.22 9.56 -16.54
N THR A 1010 -20.13 10.61 -15.74
CA THR A 1010 -20.65 10.57 -14.36
C THR A 1010 -22.16 10.33 -14.32
N GLY A 1011 -22.91 10.90 -15.27
CA GLY A 1011 -24.38 10.92 -15.27
C GLY A 1011 -25.01 12.02 -14.42
N LEU A 1012 -24.17 12.91 -13.88
CA LEU A 1012 -24.63 14.11 -13.16
C LEU A 1012 -24.96 15.22 -14.14
N ASN A 1013 -25.87 16.10 -13.75
CA ASN A 1013 -26.04 17.41 -14.40
C ASN A 1013 -25.12 18.45 -13.76
N LEU A 1014 -24.97 19.60 -14.43
CA LEU A 1014 -24.16 20.70 -13.94
C LEU A 1014 -24.76 21.24 -12.63
N GLY A 1015 -23.95 21.27 -11.57
CA GLY A 1015 -24.36 21.68 -10.22
C GLY A 1015 -24.74 20.55 -9.27
N GLU A 1016 -25.02 19.34 -9.77
CA GLU A 1016 -25.42 18.21 -8.91
C GLU A 1016 -24.23 17.72 -8.07
N PHE A 1017 -24.51 17.27 -6.84
CA PHE A 1017 -23.50 16.76 -5.92
C PHE A 1017 -23.58 15.23 -5.75
N VAL A 1018 -22.53 14.67 -5.16
CA VAL A 1018 -22.42 13.25 -4.87
C VAL A 1018 -22.30 12.99 -3.38
N ALA A 1019 -22.72 11.80 -2.96
CA ALA A 1019 -22.30 11.20 -1.72
C ALA A 1019 -21.12 10.27 -1.99
N ILE A 1020 -20.06 10.38 -1.20
CA ILE A 1020 -19.00 9.38 -1.11
C ILE A 1020 -19.19 8.63 0.20
N ARG A 1021 -18.99 7.32 0.18
CA ARG A 1021 -18.90 6.53 1.40
C ARG A 1021 -17.68 5.64 1.41
N GLY A 1022 -17.25 5.32 2.60
CA GLY A 1022 -16.23 4.34 2.87
C GLY A 1022 -16.27 3.92 4.32
N GLU A 1023 -15.42 2.97 4.66
CA GLU A 1023 -15.28 2.49 6.03
C GLU A 1023 -14.08 3.14 6.69
N TRP A 1024 -14.27 3.63 7.92
CA TRP A 1024 -13.22 4.13 8.80
C TRP A 1024 -13.49 3.61 10.21
N ASP A 1025 -12.58 2.81 10.76
CA ASP A 1025 -12.78 2.14 12.07
C ASP A 1025 -14.13 1.41 12.20
N GLY A 1026 -14.57 0.70 11.15
CA GLY A 1026 -15.86 0.00 11.12
C GLY A 1026 -17.07 0.89 10.94
N GLN A 1027 -16.88 2.21 11.01
CA GLN A 1027 -17.93 3.17 10.77
C GLN A 1027 -18.07 3.38 9.27
N GLN A 1028 -19.28 3.20 8.76
CA GLN A 1028 -19.64 3.69 7.44
C GLN A 1028 -19.72 5.22 7.51
N LEU A 1029 -18.69 5.86 6.97
CA LEU A 1029 -18.65 7.29 6.81
C LEU A 1029 -19.32 7.67 5.50
N VAL A 1030 -20.17 8.69 5.53
CA VAL A 1030 -20.77 9.29 4.34
C VAL A 1030 -20.46 10.78 4.34
N GLY A 1031 -19.95 11.26 3.21
CA GLY A 1031 -19.71 12.67 2.96
C GLY A 1031 -20.38 13.13 1.69
N TYR A 1032 -20.77 14.41 1.64
CA TYR A 1032 -21.42 15.02 0.49
C TYR A 1032 -20.49 16.06 -0.12
N PHE A 1033 -20.24 15.94 -1.42
CA PHE A 1033 -19.26 16.75 -2.13
C PHE A 1033 -19.76 17.14 -3.51
N SER A 1034 -19.51 18.38 -3.91
CA SER A 1034 -19.74 18.82 -5.28
C SER A 1034 -18.51 18.50 -6.15
N PRO A 1035 -18.71 17.91 -7.34
CA PRO A 1035 -17.63 17.72 -8.29
C PRO A 1035 -17.12 19.05 -8.85
N ILE A 1036 -15.84 19.05 -9.26
CA ILE A 1036 -15.22 20.14 -10.03
C ILE A 1036 -14.98 19.76 -11.50
N THR A 1037 -15.12 18.48 -11.85
CA THR A 1037 -15.20 17.97 -13.24
C THR A 1037 -16.53 18.31 -13.87
N LEU A 1038 -16.57 18.50 -15.18
CA LEU A 1038 -17.82 18.73 -15.91
C LEU A 1038 -18.60 17.41 -16.10
N PRO A 1039 -19.94 17.46 -16.23
CA PRO A 1039 -20.78 16.30 -16.56
C PRO A 1039 -20.29 15.45 -17.74
N GLU A 1040 -19.75 16.11 -18.77
CA GLU A 1040 -19.24 15.47 -19.98
C GLU A 1040 -17.81 14.94 -19.89
N ASP A 1041 -17.09 15.21 -18.81
CA ASP A 1041 -15.74 14.66 -18.61
C ASP A 1041 -15.84 13.14 -18.50
N LEU A 1042 -15.09 12.43 -19.35
CA LEU A 1042 -15.13 10.97 -19.41
C LEU A 1042 -14.13 10.32 -18.46
N GLY A 1043 -14.53 9.18 -17.88
CA GLY A 1043 -13.68 8.25 -17.15
C GLY A 1043 -13.25 8.71 -15.76
N THR A 1044 -13.55 9.95 -15.36
CA THR A 1044 -13.13 10.49 -14.06
C THR A 1044 -14.17 11.38 -13.41
N ILE A 1045 -14.05 11.51 -12.09
CA ILE A 1045 -14.74 12.52 -11.28
C ILE A 1045 -13.74 13.10 -10.29
N SER A 1046 -13.70 14.43 -10.15
CA SER A 1046 -12.84 15.09 -9.17
C SER A 1046 -13.65 15.84 -8.14
N LEU A 1047 -13.30 15.68 -6.87
CA LEU A 1047 -13.95 16.29 -5.73
C LEU A 1047 -12.97 17.21 -5.01
N LEU A 1048 -13.42 18.41 -4.65
CA LEU A 1048 -12.71 19.31 -3.76
C LEU A 1048 -13.14 19.03 -2.31
N VAL A 1049 -12.18 18.68 -1.44
CA VAL A 1049 -12.45 18.24 -0.07
C VAL A 1049 -11.61 19.01 0.96
N ARG A 1050 -12.12 19.17 2.18
CA ARG A 1050 -11.32 19.63 3.33
C ARG A 1050 -10.66 18.42 4.00
N ALA A 1051 -9.37 18.55 4.27
CA ALA A 1051 -8.56 17.51 4.88
C ALA A 1051 -8.06 17.88 6.29
N ASP A 1052 -8.37 19.07 6.78
CA ASP A 1052 -7.91 19.61 8.06
C ASP A 1052 -9.02 19.79 9.12
N LYS A 1053 -10.27 19.93 8.68
CA LYS A 1053 -11.47 20.12 9.51
C LYS A 1053 -12.59 19.15 9.07
N GLY A 1054 -13.53 18.88 9.97
CA GLY A 1054 -14.69 17.99 9.71
C GLY A 1054 -14.50 16.54 10.18
N THR A 1055 -15.59 15.78 10.19
CA THR A 1055 -15.65 14.38 10.66
C THR A 1055 -14.90 13.41 9.74
N LEU A 1056 -14.75 13.75 8.46
CA LEU A 1056 -14.11 12.91 7.44
C LEU A 1056 -12.60 13.18 7.26
N LYS A 1057 -12.03 14.14 8.00
CA LYS A 1057 -10.66 14.67 7.75
C LYS A 1057 -9.59 13.57 7.75
N GLU A 1058 -9.69 12.63 8.68
CA GLU A 1058 -8.69 11.58 8.87
C GLU A 1058 -8.76 10.56 7.75
N TRP A 1059 -9.98 10.12 7.42
CA TRP A 1059 -10.25 9.22 6.30
C TRP A 1059 -9.79 9.82 4.97
N ILE A 1060 -10.16 11.08 4.68
CA ILE A 1060 -9.73 11.80 3.48
C ILE A 1060 -8.20 11.93 3.42
N CYS A 1061 -7.54 12.21 4.55
CA CYS A 1061 -6.08 12.29 4.63
C CYS A 1061 -5.40 10.94 4.42
N ALA A 1062 -6.07 9.84 4.73
CA ALA A 1062 -5.54 8.49 4.59
C ALA A 1062 -5.60 7.98 3.15
N LEU A 1063 -6.56 8.44 2.33
CA LEU A 1063 -6.71 7.99 0.94
C LEU A 1063 -5.42 8.16 0.10
N ARG A 1064 -5.10 7.13 -0.68
CA ARG A 1064 -3.95 7.03 -1.58
C ARG A 1064 -4.37 6.60 -2.98
N PRO A 1065 -3.55 6.85 -4.02
CA PRO A 1065 -3.80 6.30 -5.35
C PRO A 1065 -3.94 4.77 -5.32
N GLY A 1066 -5.00 4.27 -5.94
CA GLY A 1066 -5.37 2.87 -5.95
C GLY A 1066 -6.35 2.45 -4.85
N ASP A 1067 -6.69 3.36 -3.94
CA ASP A 1067 -7.71 3.09 -2.92
C ASP A 1067 -9.11 3.07 -3.53
N SER A 1068 -10.00 2.21 -3.06
CA SER A 1068 -11.39 2.11 -3.52
C SER A 1068 -12.36 2.76 -2.54
N VAL A 1069 -13.33 3.48 -3.09
CA VAL A 1069 -14.43 4.10 -2.35
C VAL A 1069 -15.73 3.89 -3.13
N GLU A 1070 -16.87 4.19 -2.53
CA GLU A 1070 -18.15 4.15 -3.22
C GLU A 1070 -18.74 5.54 -3.38
N ILE A 1071 -19.27 5.85 -4.57
CA ILE A 1071 -19.91 7.13 -4.91
C ILE A 1071 -21.36 6.90 -5.36
N LYS A 1072 -22.26 7.80 -4.96
CA LYS A 1072 -23.66 7.84 -5.38
C LYS A 1072 -24.06 9.26 -5.79
N ALA A 1073 -24.85 9.40 -6.85
CA ALA A 1073 -25.42 10.68 -7.25
C ALA A 1073 -26.53 11.12 -6.28
N CYS A 1074 -26.55 12.39 -5.87
CA CYS A 1074 -27.53 12.90 -4.90
C CYS A 1074 -28.54 13.90 -5.48
N GLY A 1075 -28.27 14.49 -6.65
CA GLY A 1075 -29.10 15.57 -7.19
C GLY A 1075 -28.62 16.95 -6.70
N GLY A 1076 -29.56 17.85 -6.40
CA GLY A 1076 -29.30 19.23 -5.98
C GLY A 1076 -29.53 20.24 -7.11
N LEU A 1077 -28.67 21.26 -7.21
CA LEU A 1077 -28.69 22.23 -8.30
C LEU A 1077 -28.57 21.49 -9.65
N ARG A 1078 -29.56 21.69 -10.51
CA ARG A 1078 -29.56 21.12 -11.86
C ARG A 1078 -29.60 22.24 -12.89
N ILE A 1079 -28.49 22.39 -13.60
CA ILE A 1079 -28.39 23.22 -14.80
C ILE A 1079 -28.21 22.29 -15.99
N ASP A 1080 -29.17 22.30 -16.92
CA ASP A 1080 -29.09 21.52 -18.14
C ASP A 1080 -28.25 22.28 -19.18
N GLN A 1081 -27.44 21.54 -19.93
CA GLN A 1081 -26.58 22.07 -20.98
C GLN A 1081 -27.24 21.81 -22.34
N ASP A 1082 -27.62 22.85 -23.09
CA ASP A 1082 -28.18 22.73 -24.45
C ASP A 1082 -27.17 23.28 -25.48
N PRO A 1083 -26.32 22.41 -26.08
CA PRO A 1083 -25.30 22.85 -27.04
C PRO A 1083 -25.92 23.33 -28.36
N VAL A 1084 -27.14 22.90 -28.70
CA VAL A 1084 -27.83 23.31 -29.94
C VAL A 1084 -28.33 24.74 -29.81
N LYS A 1085 -28.98 25.07 -28.68
CA LYS A 1085 -29.39 26.45 -28.35
C LYS A 1085 -28.27 27.32 -27.80
N LYS A 1086 -27.08 26.73 -27.61
CA LYS A 1086 -25.89 27.38 -27.06
C LYS A 1086 -26.13 28.04 -25.69
N CYS A 1087 -27.05 27.51 -24.88
CA CYS A 1087 -27.43 28.12 -23.61
C CYS A 1087 -27.44 27.10 -22.47
N LEU A 1088 -27.28 27.63 -21.26
CA LEU A 1088 -27.49 26.87 -20.02
C LEU A 1088 -28.93 27.08 -19.56
N LEU A 1089 -29.60 26.01 -19.14
CA LEU A 1089 -31.00 26.03 -18.77
C LEU A 1089 -31.15 25.72 -17.28
N PHE A 1090 -31.90 26.54 -16.55
CA PHE A 1090 -32.35 26.22 -15.20
C PHE A 1090 -33.88 26.17 -15.20
N ARG A 1091 -34.47 25.00 -14.89
CA ARG A 1091 -35.92 24.76 -14.98
C ARG A 1091 -36.50 25.12 -16.35
N ASN A 1092 -35.81 24.71 -17.44
CA ASN A 1092 -36.13 25.04 -18.83
C ASN A 1092 -36.03 26.54 -19.21
N ARG A 1093 -35.50 27.39 -18.32
CA ARG A 1093 -35.29 28.83 -18.58
C ARG A 1093 -33.83 29.06 -19.01
N PRO A 1094 -33.55 29.71 -20.16
CA PRO A 1094 -32.20 30.10 -20.55
C PRO A 1094 -31.60 31.08 -19.54
N ILE A 1095 -30.38 30.79 -19.08
CA ILE A 1095 -29.63 31.61 -18.14
C ILE A 1095 -28.45 32.24 -18.87
N THR A 1096 -28.48 33.58 -18.97
CA THR A 1096 -27.39 34.39 -19.52
C THR A 1096 -26.61 35.14 -18.44
N ARG A 1097 -27.17 35.22 -17.21
CA ARG A 1097 -26.59 35.94 -16.07
C ARG A 1097 -26.50 35.03 -14.84
N PHE A 1098 -25.31 34.93 -14.25
CA PHE A 1098 -25.06 34.19 -13.01
C PHE A 1098 -24.60 35.12 -11.89
N ALA A 1099 -25.09 34.86 -10.69
CA ALA A 1099 -24.64 35.46 -9.44
C ALA A 1099 -24.31 34.34 -8.45
N LEU A 1100 -23.02 34.11 -8.22
CA LEU A 1100 -22.51 32.98 -7.47
C LEU A 1100 -21.96 33.46 -6.13
N VAL A 1101 -22.39 32.85 -5.03
CA VAL A 1101 -21.90 33.14 -3.68
C VAL A 1101 -21.35 31.85 -3.06
N ALA A 1102 -20.05 31.81 -2.85
CA ALA A 1102 -19.34 30.64 -2.31
C ALA A 1102 -18.63 30.96 -1.00
N ALA A 1103 -18.53 29.96 -0.11
CA ALA A 1103 -17.54 29.98 0.97
C ALA A 1103 -16.87 28.62 1.20
N GLY A 1104 -15.57 28.64 1.51
CA GLY A 1104 -14.78 27.42 1.72
C GLY A 1104 -14.82 26.49 0.50
N THR A 1105 -15.16 25.21 0.72
CA THR A 1105 -15.35 24.21 -0.36
C THR A 1105 -16.61 24.42 -1.18
N GLY A 1106 -17.51 25.32 -0.76
CA GLY A 1106 -18.69 25.71 -1.55
C GLY A 1106 -18.34 26.39 -2.88
N VAL A 1107 -17.07 26.68 -3.14
CA VAL A 1107 -16.58 27.12 -4.45
C VAL A 1107 -16.59 26.01 -5.51
N ALA A 1108 -16.59 24.73 -5.11
CA ALA A 1108 -16.55 23.58 -6.02
C ALA A 1108 -17.67 23.57 -7.10
N PRO A 1109 -18.97 23.67 -6.75
CA PRO A 1109 -20.02 23.75 -7.76
C PRO A 1109 -19.93 25.05 -8.57
N MET A 1110 -19.43 26.14 -7.99
CA MET A 1110 -19.25 27.41 -8.71
C MET A 1110 -18.16 27.29 -9.77
N LEU A 1111 -17.05 26.63 -9.47
CA LEU A 1111 -15.99 26.33 -10.46
C LEU A 1111 -16.55 25.50 -11.61
N GLN A 1112 -17.40 24.52 -11.31
CA GLN A 1112 -18.05 23.70 -12.33
C GLN A 1112 -18.92 24.58 -13.26
N VAL A 1113 -19.78 25.42 -12.69
CA VAL A 1113 -20.67 26.34 -13.44
C VAL A 1113 -19.87 27.36 -14.25
N ILE A 1114 -18.87 28.01 -13.65
CA ILE A 1114 -18.01 28.99 -14.32
C ILE A 1114 -17.32 28.36 -15.53
N ARG A 1115 -16.73 27.16 -15.36
CA ARG A 1115 -16.07 26.45 -16.45
C ARG A 1115 -17.03 26.10 -17.58
N ALA A 1116 -18.23 25.60 -17.26
CA ALA A 1116 -19.23 25.27 -18.27
C ALA A 1116 -19.70 26.51 -19.02
N ALA A 1117 -20.01 27.59 -18.30
CA ALA A 1117 -20.53 28.82 -18.87
C ALA A 1117 -19.50 29.59 -19.73
N LEU A 1118 -18.22 29.59 -19.35
CA LEU A 1118 -17.14 30.22 -20.12
C LEU A 1118 -16.64 29.36 -21.30
N LYS A 1119 -17.10 28.12 -21.41
CA LYS A 1119 -16.76 27.21 -22.52
C LYS A 1119 -17.68 27.47 -23.72
N LYS A 1120 -17.14 27.33 -24.93
CA LYS A 1120 -17.97 27.32 -26.15
C LYS A 1120 -18.89 26.08 -26.17
N PRO A 1121 -20.12 26.19 -26.68
CA PRO A 1121 -20.72 27.39 -27.30
C PRO A 1121 -21.42 28.33 -26.29
N TYR A 1122 -21.46 28.00 -24.99
CA TYR A 1122 -22.25 28.73 -23.98
C TYR A 1122 -21.75 30.15 -23.72
N VAL A 1123 -20.44 30.39 -23.85
CA VAL A 1123 -19.84 31.71 -23.67
C VAL A 1123 -20.39 32.76 -24.66
N ASP A 1124 -20.90 32.33 -25.82
CA ASP A 1124 -21.45 33.22 -26.84
C ASP A 1124 -22.78 33.85 -26.38
N THR A 1125 -23.60 33.12 -25.61
CA THR A 1125 -24.89 33.61 -25.09
C THR A 1125 -24.78 34.15 -23.65
N LEU A 1126 -23.67 33.88 -22.97
CA LEU A 1126 -23.39 34.37 -21.63
C LEU A 1126 -23.19 35.90 -21.61
N GLU A 1127 -23.99 36.59 -20.82
CA GLU A 1127 -23.85 38.03 -20.59
C GLU A 1127 -22.93 38.33 -19.40
N SER A 1128 -23.13 37.67 -18.25
CA SER A 1128 -22.28 37.91 -17.08
C SER A 1128 -22.31 36.79 -16.04
N ILE A 1129 -21.19 36.65 -15.33
CA ILE A 1129 -21.02 35.86 -14.12
C ILE A 1129 -20.40 36.79 -13.07
N ARG A 1130 -21.04 36.91 -11.91
CA ARG A 1130 -20.52 37.62 -10.74
C ARG A 1130 -20.29 36.61 -9.63
N LEU A 1131 -19.04 36.44 -9.19
CA LEU A 1131 -18.69 35.55 -8.07
C LEU A 1131 -18.29 36.37 -6.84
N ILE A 1132 -18.91 36.07 -5.70
CA ILE A 1132 -18.42 36.43 -4.37
C ILE A 1132 -17.86 35.15 -3.74
N TYR A 1133 -16.57 35.11 -3.43
CA TYR A 1133 -15.93 33.97 -2.77
C TYR A 1133 -15.37 34.38 -1.41
N ALA A 1134 -16.00 33.88 -0.35
CA ALA A 1134 -15.64 34.16 1.03
C ALA A 1134 -14.75 33.06 1.64
N ALA A 1135 -13.73 33.46 2.41
CA ALA A 1135 -12.86 32.56 3.13
C ALA A 1135 -12.34 33.17 4.44
N GLU A 1136 -11.77 32.35 5.33
CA GLU A 1136 -11.20 32.83 6.60
C GLU A 1136 -9.93 33.67 6.34
N GLU A 1137 -8.99 33.11 5.58
CA GLU A 1137 -7.67 33.67 5.32
C GLU A 1137 -7.32 33.60 3.83
N TYR A 1138 -6.40 34.45 3.37
CA TYR A 1138 -5.98 34.51 1.96
C TYR A 1138 -5.51 33.16 1.41
N ASP A 1139 -4.71 32.41 2.17
CA ASP A 1139 -4.15 31.12 1.74
C ASP A 1139 -5.19 29.99 1.70
N THR A 1140 -6.39 30.21 2.24
CA THR A 1140 -7.49 29.23 2.19
C THR A 1140 -8.35 29.35 0.92
N LEU A 1141 -8.15 30.40 0.10
CA LEU A 1141 -8.85 30.58 -1.17
C LEU A 1141 -8.41 29.53 -2.20
N THR A 1142 -9.26 28.53 -2.42
CA THR A 1142 -9.01 27.45 -3.39
C THR A 1142 -9.11 27.97 -4.82
N TYR A 1143 -8.16 27.61 -5.70
CA TYR A 1143 -8.15 27.98 -7.13
C TYR A 1143 -8.18 29.50 -7.40
N ARG A 1144 -7.70 30.31 -6.46
CA ARG A 1144 -7.63 31.77 -6.58
C ARG A 1144 -6.97 32.23 -7.89
N SER A 1145 -5.81 31.67 -8.22
CA SER A 1145 -5.06 32.03 -9.44
C SER A 1145 -5.82 31.72 -10.72
N ILE A 1146 -6.61 30.64 -10.73
CA ILE A 1146 -7.46 30.28 -11.87
C ILE A 1146 -8.63 31.25 -12.00
N LEU A 1147 -9.29 31.58 -10.89
CA LEU A 1147 -10.39 32.56 -10.89
C LEU A 1147 -9.91 33.93 -11.35
N GLN A 1148 -8.72 34.36 -10.90
CA GLN A 1148 -8.10 35.61 -11.38
C GLN A 1148 -7.80 35.54 -12.87
N ARG A 1149 -7.18 34.46 -13.34
CA ARG A 1149 -6.93 34.26 -14.78
C ARG A 1149 -8.23 34.30 -15.60
N PHE A 1150 -9.31 33.66 -15.17
CA PHE A 1150 -10.58 33.73 -15.89
C PHE A 1150 -11.16 35.15 -15.91
N ALA A 1151 -10.97 35.93 -14.85
CA ALA A 1151 -11.41 37.33 -14.82
C ALA A 1151 -10.57 38.21 -15.76
N GLU A 1152 -9.28 37.89 -15.92
CA GLU A 1152 -8.38 38.54 -16.89
C GLU A 1152 -8.68 38.13 -18.34
N GLU A 1153 -9.01 36.86 -18.57
CA GLU A 1153 -9.30 36.28 -19.90
C GLU A 1153 -10.70 36.66 -20.40
N PHE A 1154 -11.67 36.86 -19.49
CA PHE A 1154 -13.06 37.20 -19.81
C PHE A 1154 -13.57 38.41 -18.99
N PRO A 1155 -12.93 39.59 -19.08
CA PRO A 1155 -13.22 40.72 -18.18
C PRO A 1155 -14.66 41.25 -18.30
N ASP A 1156 -15.23 41.19 -19.51
CA ASP A 1156 -16.61 41.64 -19.75
C ASP A 1156 -17.65 40.65 -19.21
N LYS A 1157 -17.28 39.36 -19.11
CA LYS A 1157 -18.21 38.28 -18.76
C LYS A 1157 -18.04 37.79 -17.33
N PHE A 1158 -16.84 37.75 -16.76
CA PHE A 1158 -16.59 37.18 -15.44
C PHE A 1158 -15.89 38.16 -14.50
N VAL A 1159 -16.54 38.42 -13.36
CA VAL A 1159 -15.97 39.25 -12.28
C VAL A 1159 -15.96 38.44 -10.99
N CYS A 1160 -14.80 38.38 -10.35
CA CYS A 1160 -14.59 37.66 -9.09
C CYS A 1160 -14.22 38.63 -7.97
N ASN A 1161 -14.96 38.59 -6.87
CA ASN A 1161 -14.72 39.38 -5.66
C ASN A 1161 -14.42 38.45 -4.48
N PHE A 1162 -13.22 38.56 -3.92
CA PHE A 1162 -12.83 37.81 -2.73
C PHE A 1162 -13.21 38.58 -1.46
N VAL A 1163 -13.70 37.85 -0.46
CA VAL A 1163 -14.08 38.41 0.86
C VAL A 1163 -13.37 37.60 1.94
N LEU A 1164 -12.61 38.26 2.80
CA LEU A 1164 -11.80 37.60 3.84
C LEU A 1164 -12.17 38.05 5.24
N ASN A 1165 -12.23 37.13 6.20
CA ASN A 1165 -12.38 37.49 7.61
C ASN A 1165 -11.07 38.09 8.17
N ASN A 1166 -9.94 37.45 7.85
CA ASN A 1166 -8.59 37.84 8.27
C ASN A 1166 -7.75 38.18 7.03
N PRO A 1167 -7.93 39.39 6.44
CA PRO A 1167 -7.18 39.79 5.25
C PRO A 1167 -5.70 40.10 5.58
N PRO A 1168 -4.77 39.86 4.64
CA PRO A 1168 -3.39 40.31 4.76
C PRO A 1168 -3.28 41.83 4.67
N GLU A 1169 -2.13 42.38 5.08
CA GLU A 1169 -1.84 43.81 4.95
C GLU A 1169 -1.91 44.25 3.47
N GLY A 1170 -2.53 45.41 3.21
CA GLY A 1170 -2.75 45.91 1.85
C GLY A 1170 -3.92 45.29 1.09
N TRP A 1171 -4.75 44.45 1.71
CA TRP A 1171 -5.94 43.87 1.08
C TRP A 1171 -6.96 44.93 0.63
N THR A 1172 -7.32 44.90 -0.64
CA THR A 1172 -8.30 45.82 -1.25
C THR A 1172 -9.66 45.17 -1.52
N GLY A 1173 -9.81 43.88 -1.22
CA GLY A 1173 -11.04 43.12 -1.41
C GLY A 1173 -12.09 43.33 -0.29
N GLY A 1174 -13.11 42.48 -0.27
CA GLY A 1174 -14.11 42.50 0.80
C GLY A 1174 -13.53 42.01 2.13
N VAL A 1175 -14.05 42.53 3.24
CA VAL A 1175 -13.64 42.14 4.60
C VAL A 1175 -14.86 41.74 5.42
N GLY A 1176 -14.74 40.65 6.18
CA GLY A 1176 -15.78 40.10 7.06
C GLY A 1176 -16.78 39.18 6.35
N PHE A 1177 -17.97 39.03 6.93
CA PHE A 1177 -19.02 38.17 6.38
C PHE A 1177 -19.70 38.80 5.17
N VAL A 1178 -20.20 37.96 4.25
CA VAL A 1178 -21.06 38.39 3.15
C VAL A 1178 -22.35 38.95 3.73
N ASN A 1179 -22.67 40.21 3.41
CA ASN A 1179 -23.81 40.94 3.94
C ASN A 1179 -24.51 41.71 2.81
N LYS A 1180 -25.64 42.37 3.12
CA LYS A 1180 -26.41 43.15 2.15
C LYS A 1180 -25.57 44.13 1.33
N LYS A 1181 -24.64 44.85 1.98
CA LYS A 1181 -23.79 45.86 1.34
C LYS A 1181 -22.80 45.24 0.37
N SER A 1182 -22.18 44.11 0.71
CA SER A 1182 -21.28 43.41 -0.21
C SER A 1182 -22.03 42.75 -1.37
N LEU A 1183 -23.22 42.22 -1.13
CA LEU A 1183 -24.11 41.71 -2.17
C LEU A 1183 -24.52 42.83 -3.16
N GLN A 1184 -25.00 43.98 -2.66
CA GLN A 1184 -25.38 45.13 -3.50
C GLN A 1184 -24.23 45.70 -4.33
N LYS A 1185 -22.99 45.65 -3.82
CA LYS A 1185 -21.82 46.17 -4.51
C LYS A 1185 -21.40 45.32 -5.71
N VAL A 1186 -21.59 44.00 -5.62
CA VAL A 1186 -21.01 43.04 -6.57
C VAL A 1186 -22.06 42.43 -7.50
N LEU A 1187 -23.25 42.12 -6.98
CA LEU A 1187 -24.30 41.46 -7.75
C LEU A 1187 -25.06 42.46 -8.62
N GLN A 1188 -25.62 41.94 -9.72
CA GLN A 1188 -26.48 42.70 -10.62
C GLN A 1188 -27.76 43.15 -9.89
N PRO A 1189 -28.38 44.30 -10.25
CA PRO A 1189 -29.63 44.72 -9.63
C PRO A 1189 -30.73 43.63 -9.68
N PRO A 1190 -31.63 43.58 -8.68
CA PRO A 1190 -32.77 42.66 -8.66
C PRO A 1190 -33.56 42.73 -9.97
N SER A 1191 -33.65 41.58 -10.65
CA SER A 1191 -34.40 41.37 -11.90
C SER A 1191 -34.79 39.89 -11.99
N SER A 1192 -35.68 39.55 -12.91
CA SER A 1192 -36.13 38.16 -13.14
C SER A 1192 -35.19 37.34 -14.04
N GLU A 1193 -33.93 37.75 -14.17
CA GLU A 1193 -32.95 37.17 -15.12
C GLU A 1193 -31.81 36.37 -14.46
N PRO A 1194 -31.11 36.86 -13.42
CA PRO A 1194 -29.91 36.17 -12.93
C PRO A 1194 -30.26 34.93 -12.11
N LEU A 1195 -29.64 33.80 -12.43
CA LEU A 1195 -29.61 32.65 -11.54
C LEU A 1195 -28.63 32.91 -10.40
N ILE A 1196 -29.14 32.97 -9.17
CA ILE A 1196 -28.34 33.19 -7.97
C ILE A 1196 -28.11 31.86 -7.27
N VAL A 1197 -26.85 31.42 -7.20
CA VAL A 1197 -26.48 30.15 -6.57
C VAL A 1197 -25.62 30.41 -5.34
N VAL A 1198 -26.03 29.84 -4.20
CA VAL A 1198 -25.33 29.97 -2.91
C VAL A 1198 -24.84 28.60 -2.44
N CYS A 1199 -23.56 28.50 -2.04
CA CYS A 1199 -23.01 27.27 -1.46
C CYS A 1199 -21.93 27.57 -0.41
N GLY A 1200 -22.03 26.94 0.76
CA GLY A 1200 -21.09 27.12 1.87
C GLY A 1200 -21.69 26.63 3.18
N PRO A 1201 -21.20 27.10 4.34
CA PRO A 1201 -21.76 26.72 5.64
C PRO A 1201 -23.27 27.03 5.74
N PRO A 1202 -24.10 26.19 6.37
CA PRO A 1202 -25.55 26.37 6.44
C PRO A 1202 -25.99 27.75 6.96
N VAL A 1203 -25.28 28.28 7.96
CA VAL A 1203 -25.53 29.61 8.53
C VAL A 1203 -25.38 30.69 7.45
N MET A 1204 -24.27 30.66 6.70
CA MET A 1204 -24.04 31.60 5.60
C MET A 1204 -25.11 31.45 4.51
N GLN A 1205 -25.46 30.21 4.14
CA GLN A 1205 -26.46 29.99 3.11
C GLN A 1205 -27.81 30.62 3.48
N ARG A 1206 -28.25 30.42 4.72
CA ARG A 1206 -29.49 31.00 5.25
C ARG A 1206 -29.44 32.52 5.27
N ASP A 1207 -28.36 33.09 5.79
CA ASP A 1207 -28.24 34.54 5.97
C ASP A 1207 -28.16 35.25 4.61
N VAL A 1208 -27.35 34.74 3.67
CA VAL A 1208 -27.24 35.27 2.31
C VAL A 1208 -28.59 35.14 1.58
N LYS A 1209 -29.27 33.99 1.68
CA LYS A 1209 -30.60 33.80 1.05
C LYS A 1209 -31.62 34.80 1.57
N ASN A 1210 -31.66 35.03 2.89
CA ASN A 1210 -32.57 36.02 3.49
C ASN A 1210 -32.27 37.44 3.00
N GLU A 1211 -30.99 37.82 2.92
CA GLU A 1211 -30.58 39.13 2.43
C GLU A 1211 -30.97 39.34 0.96
N LEU A 1212 -30.72 38.34 0.10
CA LEU A 1212 -31.11 38.37 -1.31
C LEU A 1212 -32.63 38.53 -1.47
N LEU A 1213 -33.44 37.77 -0.73
CA LEU A 1213 -34.89 37.93 -0.77
C LEU A 1213 -35.33 39.31 -0.28
N SER A 1214 -34.67 39.88 0.74
CA SER A 1214 -34.94 41.24 1.23
C SER A 1214 -34.59 42.34 0.22
N MET A 1215 -33.71 42.03 -0.74
CA MET A 1215 -33.32 42.93 -1.82
C MET A 1215 -34.29 42.87 -3.00
N GLY A 1216 -35.21 41.91 -3.04
CA GLY A 1216 -36.21 41.76 -4.10
C GLY A 1216 -35.79 40.84 -5.25
N TYR A 1217 -34.79 39.97 -5.08
CA TYR A 1217 -34.50 38.94 -6.08
C TYR A 1217 -35.61 37.87 -6.12
N ASP A 1218 -35.85 37.31 -7.31
CA ASP A 1218 -36.84 36.25 -7.50
C ASP A 1218 -36.47 35.00 -6.69
N LYS A 1219 -37.37 34.59 -5.78
CA LYS A 1219 -37.22 33.39 -4.96
C LYS A 1219 -37.01 32.13 -5.79
N GLU A 1220 -37.58 32.07 -7.00
CA GLU A 1220 -37.45 30.92 -7.90
C GLU A 1220 -36.06 30.85 -8.59
N LEU A 1221 -35.27 31.93 -8.53
CA LEU A 1221 -33.91 32.01 -9.07
C LEU A 1221 -32.83 32.09 -7.98
N VAL A 1222 -33.20 32.22 -6.71
CA VAL A 1222 -32.27 32.10 -5.57
C VAL A 1222 -32.24 30.66 -5.08
N HIS A 1223 -31.17 29.94 -5.40
CA HIS A 1223 -31.03 28.51 -5.12
C HIS A 1223 -29.79 28.19 -4.28
N THR A 1224 -29.92 27.27 -3.33
CA THR A 1224 -28.76 26.66 -2.66
C THR A 1224 -28.42 25.34 -3.35
N VAL A 1225 -27.15 24.96 -3.39
CA VAL A 1225 -26.72 23.75 -4.12
C VAL A 1225 -27.31 22.47 -3.55
N ASP A 1226 -27.55 22.45 -2.23
CA ASP A 1226 -28.19 21.37 -1.48
C ASP A 1226 -29.73 21.45 -1.45
N GLY A 1227 -30.32 22.50 -2.03
CA GLY A 1227 -31.77 22.67 -2.08
C GLY A 1227 -32.44 21.61 -2.96
N GLU A 1228 -33.63 21.15 -2.56
CA GLU A 1228 -34.43 20.28 -3.43
C GLU A 1228 -34.74 21.02 -4.74
N SER A 1229 -34.34 20.44 -5.86
CA SER A 1229 -34.86 20.79 -7.18
C SER A 1229 -36.32 20.35 -7.17
N GLY A 1230 -37.21 21.24 -6.70
CA GLY A 1230 -38.62 20.97 -6.49
C GLY A 1230 -39.21 20.13 -7.62
N THR A 1231 -39.68 18.94 -7.26
CA THR A 1231 -40.63 18.18 -8.05
C THR A 1231 -41.96 18.94 -7.94
N LEU A 1232 -42.26 19.74 -8.97
CA LEU A 1232 -43.63 20.17 -9.27
C LEU A 1232 -44.18 19.21 -10.32
#